data_AF-A0A409W8A9-F1
#
_entry.id   AF-A0A409W8A9-F1
#
_cell.length_a   1.000
_cell.length_b   1.000
_cell.length_c   1.000
_cell.angle_alpha   90.00
_cell.angle_beta   90.00
_cell.angle_gamma   90.00
#
_symmetry.space_group_name_H-M   'P 1'
#
loop_
_entity.id
_entity.type
_entity.pdbx_description
1 polymer ?
#
loop_
_entity_poly.entity_id
_entity_poly.type
_entity_poly.pdbx_seq_one_letter_code
_entity_poly.pdbx_strand_id
1 'polypeptide(L)'
;MYRPRSPTSISSLEKMFLRRDATFVEDFLDLWTLQNIIALGKVNKRLHQICQLYARMRWNMMDLLGHYFSNPHRFMYMLQEEQHVLFGPAIYSFFDRRPFQHWPMDVCIHVGSMEQFIHWLKDEGFDYVDGPPGVASFETAILGELIRTPDVKMKSTGERNSSEEDRAAWGPYIFGKDTPHAIRIKIYVVRCEPYRHILSLRATGLMNYVARGYVVSLFPKSTFILKRSFISRQDDARHSFQFHNEHFWLEYSKGTFNVETIGLTHKPYENVEIGRRFVGDAQCWIIPIRLSEEDEFVYEEEGPSFEVLDWTSATTRTDSFLRIGEPEIWSLYAMQPPYSKIETVLLKGDVPLIIFLFDKWEPREIYSLGKANKCLYSIVRYYTLERWNVEAFIGRFTQRPFAMLDLLAEGDGIIFGPAVTKFFDRSLRRPSTIDICIHGKLLEKILSLLEREGYTYGGWNKKTINLEHYLWSKYAQTPTYDLRSSGERNHSESHRSAWGPYEFTRSTKDESRRINLHVVRCDPYRHILSMHSTGLMNIIGWNRAISLFPSSTFIYRRSFISAQDAIPAKQHHSDYKLWFDNYAASSGISIVGLTHKLFDHAETGQRFIGDQYCWIIPCTSEKECQAVQRKLNNLGGLSFEVLDWRSGTTRAESYLRIGEPRIWRFLNILSDNGTGVADGAN
;
A
#
# COMPACT_ATOMS: atom_id res chain seq x y z
N MET A 1 -42.22 29.21 17.63
CA MET A 1 -43.21 28.24 18.16
C MET A 1 -43.48 27.17 17.09
N TYR A 2 -42.87 25.99 17.21
CA TYR A 2 -43.27 24.83 16.41
C TYR A 2 -44.60 24.31 16.96
N ARG A 3 -45.70 24.42 16.20
CA ARG A 3 -46.94 23.72 16.55
C ARG A 3 -46.65 22.22 16.51
N PRO A 4 -46.90 21.45 17.59
CA PRO A 4 -46.78 20.01 17.54
C PRO A 4 -47.68 19.49 16.43
N ARG A 5 -47.10 18.76 15.47
CA ARG A 5 -47.87 18.08 14.41
C ARG A 5 -48.83 17.13 15.12
N SER A 6 -50.12 17.23 14.81
CA SER A 6 -51.12 16.26 15.24
C SER A 6 -50.64 14.85 14.93
N PRO A 7 -50.78 13.88 15.84
CA PRO A 7 -50.33 12.51 15.60
C PRO A 7 -50.91 12.00 14.28
N THR A 8 -50.03 11.54 13.39
CA THR A 8 -50.44 10.99 12.10
C THR A 8 -51.35 9.78 12.36
N SER A 9 -52.58 9.85 11.83
CA SER A 9 -53.55 8.77 11.96
C SER A 9 -52.96 7.47 11.42
N ILE A 10 -52.95 6.42 12.24
CA ILE A 10 -52.49 5.08 11.85
C ILE A 10 -53.44 4.54 10.79
N SER A 11 -52.92 4.21 9.61
CA SER A 11 -53.65 3.61 8.50
C SER A 11 -54.17 2.22 8.86
N SER A 12 -55.19 1.74 8.15
CA SER A 12 -55.75 0.39 8.38
C SER A 12 -54.70 -0.71 8.17
N LEU A 13 -53.78 -0.53 7.21
CA LEU A 13 -52.69 -1.47 6.97
C LEU A 13 -51.69 -1.52 8.12
N GLU A 14 -51.26 -0.36 8.63
CA GLU A 14 -50.42 -0.31 9.84
C GLU A 14 -51.12 -0.95 11.04
N LYS A 15 -52.41 -0.68 11.25
CA LYS A 15 -53.19 -1.31 12.33
C LYS A 15 -53.28 -2.83 12.17
N MET A 16 -53.33 -3.34 10.95
CA MET A 16 -53.32 -4.78 10.68
C MET A 16 -52.01 -5.41 11.14
N PHE A 17 -50.86 -4.86 10.70
CA PHE A 17 -49.56 -5.39 11.09
C PHE A 17 -49.29 -5.27 12.59
N LEU A 18 -49.65 -4.14 13.22
CA LEU A 18 -49.43 -3.92 14.66
C LEU A 18 -50.30 -4.79 15.58
N ARG A 19 -51.35 -5.43 15.05
CA ARG A 19 -52.27 -6.30 15.83
C ARG A 19 -52.00 -7.78 15.63
N ARG A 20 -51.11 -8.15 14.70
CA ARG A 20 -50.81 -9.54 14.35
C ARG A 20 -49.42 -9.90 14.87
N ASP A 21 -49.16 -11.20 14.95
CA ASP A 21 -47.87 -11.73 15.37
C ASP A 21 -46.84 -11.69 14.21
N ALA A 22 -45.60 -12.05 14.54
CA ALA A 22 -44.50 -12.12 13.59
C ALA A 22 -44.78 -13.11 12.45
N THR A 23 -45.39 -14.26 12.75
CA THR A 23 -45.73 -15.29 11.77
C THR A 23 -46.67 -14.76 10.69
N PHE A 24 -47.70 -14.00 11.06
CA PHE A 24 -48.57 -13.35 10.07
C PHE A 24 -47.78 -12.38 9.17
N VAL A 25 -46.82 -11.62 9.72
CA VAL A 25 -46.01 -10.68 8.93
C VAL A 25 -45.19 -11.44 7.89
N GLU A 26 -44.59 -12.57 8.29
CA GLU A 26 -43.84 -13.46 7.38
C GLU A 26 -44.73 -14.02 6.28
N ASP A 27 -45.81 -14.70 6.64
CA ASP A 27 -46.74 -15.33 5.68
C ASP A 27 -47.31 -14.29 4.70
N PHE A 28 -47.67 -13.11 5.21
CA PHE A 28 -48.25 -12.05 4.40
C PHE A 28 -47.24 -11.47 3.40
N LEU A 29 -46.00 -11.21 3.83
CA LEU A 29 -44.98 -10.60 2.97
C LEU A 29 -44.24 -11.61 2.09
N ASP A 30 -44.26 -12.91 2.42
CA ASP A 30 -43.77 -13.98 1.54
C ASP A 30 -44.55 -14.06 0.22
N LEU A 31 -45.83 -13.66 0.23
CA LEU A 31 -46.67 -13.56 -0.97
C LEU A 31 -46.35 -12.33 -1.84
N TRP A 32 -45.58 -11.38 -1.32
CA TRP A 32 -45.26 -10.13 -2.01
C TRP A 32 -43.94 -10.24 -2.78
N THR A 33 -43.85 -9.53 -3.90
CA THR A 33 -42.56 -9.36 -4.59
C THR A 33 -41.64 -8.47 -3.76
N LEU A 34 -40.32 -8.65 -3.90
CA LEU A 34 -39.32 -7.81 -3.22
C LEU A 34 -39.51 -6.32 -3.54
N GLN A 35 -39.89 -6.00 -4.78
CA GLN A 35 -40.19 -4.64 -5.19
C GLN A 35 -41.35 -4.03 -4.39
N ASN A 36 -42.42 -4.80 -4.15
CA ASN A 36 -43.56 -4.32 -3.38
C ASN A 36 -43.21 -4.12 -1.89
N ILE A 37 -42.37 -4.99 -1.32
CA ILE A 37 -41.90 -4.86 0.07
C ILE A 37 -41.02 -3.61 0.22
N ILE A 38 -40.08 -3.39 -0.71
CA ILE A 38 -39.25 -2.18 -0.74
C ILE A 38 -40.12 -0.93 -0.90
N ALA A 39 -41.12 -0.97 -1.77
CA ALA A 39 -42.06 0.13 -1.94
C ALA A 39 -42.86 0.40 -0.66
N LEU A 40 -43.34 -0.65 0.01
CA LEU A 40 -44.06 -0.57 1.28
C LEU A 40 -43.21 0.12 2.37
N GLY A 41 -41.93 -0.26 2.49
CA GLY A 41 -41.01 0.34 3.44
C GLY A 41 -40.70 1.81 3.17
N LYS A 42 -40.96 2.33 1.96
CA LYS A 42 -40.79 3.74 1.60
C LYS A 42 -42.03 4.60 1.91
N VAL A 43 -43.17 3.98 2.22
CA VAL A 43 -44.44 4.72 2.46
C VAL A 43 -44.36 5.53 3.75
N ASN A 44 -43.93 4.92 4.86
CA ASN A 44 -43.74 5.62 6.13
C ASN A 44 -42.78 4.85 7.08
N LYS A 45 -42.37 5.51 8.17
CA LYS A 45 -41.41 4.95 9.15
C LYS A 45 -41.90 3.67 9.84
N ARG A 46 -43.19 3.51 10.12
CA ARG A 46 -43.72 2.29 10.78
C ARG A 46 -43.71 1.10 9.83
N LEU A 47 -44.14 1.30 8.58
CA LEU A 47 -44.06 0.27 7.54
C LEU A 47 -42.61 -0.07 7.21
N HIS A 48 -41.71 0.91 7.24
CA HIS A 48 -40.27 0.65 7.15
C HIS A 48 -39.79 -0.31 8.25
N GLN A 49 -40.18 -0.07 9.51
CA GLN A 49 -39.83 -0.94 10.64
C GLN A 49 -40.44 -2.34 10.51
N ILE A 50 -41.66 -2.46 9.98
CA ILE A 50 -42.28 -3.77 9.70
C ILE A 50 -41.50 -4.52 8.61
N CYS A 51 -41.11 -3.84 7.53
CA CYS A 51 -40.27 -4.43 6.49
C CYS A 51 -38.89 -4.81 7.02
N GLN A 52 -38.30 -4.02 7.94
CA GLN A 52 -37.06 -4.38 8.62
C GLN A 52 -37.25 -5.61 9.50
N LEU A 53 -38.31 -5.69 10.30
CA LEU A 53 -38.62 -6.87 11.10
C LEU A 53 -38.73 -8.12 10.22
N TYR A 54 -39.51 -8.05 9.15
CA TYR A 54 -39.60 -9.11 8.15
C TYR A 54 -38.24 -9.50 7.57
N ALA A 55 -37.42 -8.50 7.21
CA ALA A 55 -36.08 -8.75 6.69
C ALA A 55 -35.18 -9.49 7.69
N ARG A 56 -35.25 -9.13 8.98
CA ARG A 56 -34.47 -9.79 10.04
C ARG A 56 -34.87 -11.25 10.24
N MET A 57 -36.16 -11.55 10.16
CA MET A 57 -36.66 -12.91 10.31
C MET A 57 -36.34 -13.75 9.06
N ARG A 58 -36.56 -13.19 7.86
CA ARG A 58 -36.42 -13.94 6.62
C ARG A 58 -34.97 -14.14 6.17
N TRP A 59 -34.11 -13.15 6.39
CA TRP A 59 -32.69 -13.20 6.04
C TRP A 59 -31.82 -13.42 7.27
N ASN A 60 -32.19 -14.40 8.10
CA ASN A 60 -31.37 -14.83 9.22
C ASN A 60 -30.33 -15.87 8.79
N MET A 61 -29.09 -15.44 8.61
CA MET A 61 -28.00 -16.33 8.20
C MET A 61 -27.68 -17.39 9.26
N MET A 62 -27.90 -17.10 10.54
CA MET A 62 -27.64 -18.07 11.60
C MET A 62 -28.60 -19.25 11.55
N ASP A 63 -29.86 -19.00 11.17
CA ASP A 63 -30.86 -20.06 10.99
C ASP A 63 -30.49 -20.93 9.78
N LEU A 64 -30.08 -20.32 8.66
CA LEU A 64 -29.59 -21.06 7.49
C LEU A 64 -28.40 -21.95 7.86
N LEU A 65 -27.40 -21.39 8.55
CA LEU A 65 -26.20 -22.13 8.94
C LEU A 65 -26.47 -23.20 9.99
N GLY A 66 -27.45 -22.98 10.87
CA GLY A 66 -27.89 -23.96 11.87
C GLY A 66 -28.46 -25.24 11.25
N HIS A 67 -28.89 -25.20 9.99
CA HIS A 67 -29.27 -26.41 9.26
C HIS A 67 -28.08 -27.27 8.81
N TYR A 68 -26.87 -26.71 8.72
CA TYR A 68 -25.66 -27.42 8.28
C TYR A 68 -24.71 -27.74 9.43
N PHE A 69 -24.58 -26.82 10.38
CA PHE A 69 -23.55 -26.86 11.41
C PHE A 69 -24.15 -26.85 12.81
N SER A 70 -23.54 -27.60 13.70
CA SER A 70 -23.91 -27.64 15.12
C SER A 70 -23.52 -26.33 15.81
N ASN A 71 -22.43 -25.69 15.36
CA ASN A 71 -21.97 -24.39 15.84
C ASN A 71 -21.82 -23.36 14.69
N PRO A 72 -22.92 -22.70 14.27
CA PRO A 72 -22.88 -21.71 13.19
C PRO A 72 -22.05 -20.47 13.54
N HIS A 73 -21.89 -20.12 14.82
CA HIS A 73 -21.07 -18.98 15.23
C HIS A 73 -19.58 -19.21 14.99
N ARG A 74 -19.09 -20.44 15.27
CA ARG A 74 -17.70 -20.82 14.99
C ARG A 74 -17.42 -20.77 13.49
N PHE A 75 -18.36 -21.23 12.67
CA PHE A 75 -18.23 -21.14 11.22
C PHE A 75 -18.16 -19.70 10.73
N MET A 76 -19.04 -18.82 11.24
CA MET A 76 -19.02 -17.39 10.93
C MET A 76 -17.69 -16.72 11.28
N TYR A 77 -17.07 -17.12 12.40
CA TYR A 77 -15.73 -16.65 12.78
C TYR A 77 -14.68 -17.08 11.75
N MET A 78 -14.72 -18.33 11.28
CA MET A 78 -13.79 -18.79 10.24
C MET A 78 -14.02 -18.08 8.90
N LEU A 79 -15.27 -17.80 8.51
CA LEU A 79 -15.55 -17.01 7.30
C LEU A 79 -14.90 -15.63 7.35
N GLN A 80 -14.80 -15.04 8.54
CA GLN A 80 -14.19 -13.73 8.75
C GLN A 80 -12.67 -13.79 8.77
N GLU A 81 -12.08 -14.66 9.59
CA GLU A 81 -10.63 -14.76 9.78
C GLU A 81 -9.91 -15.35 8.56
N GLU A 82 -10.45 -16.42 8.00
CA GLU A 82 -9.82 -17.18 6.90
C GLU A 82 -10.32 -16.75 5.52
N GLN A 83 -11.13 -15.68 5.46
CA GLN A 83 -11.67 -15.10 4.22
C GLN A 83 -12.38 -16.10 3.30
N HIS A 84 -13.00 -17.13 3.89
CA HIS A 84 -13.83 -18.07 3.14
C HIS A 84 -15.10 -17.40 2.62
N VAL A 85 -15.67 -17.96 1.56
CA VAL A 85 -16.85 -17.41 0.92
C VAL A 85 -17.90 -18.51 0.72
N LEU A 86 -19.13 -18.28 1.20
CA LEU A 86 -20.27 -19.14 0.86
C LEU A 86 -20.92 -18.63 -0.41
N PHE A 87 -21.37 -19.53 -1.27
CA PHE A 87 -22.08 -19.15 -2.50
C PHE A 87 -23.02 -20.27 -2.96
N GLY A 88 -23.55 -20.13 -4.18
CA GLY A 88 -24.29 -21.20 -4.83
C GLY A 88 -25.76 -21.33 -4.38
N PRO A 89 -26.35 -22.54 -4.53
CA PRO A 89 -27.79 -22.79 -4.40
C PRO A 89 -28.43 -22.38 -3.06
N ALA A 90 -27.74 -22.67 -1.96
CA ALA A 90 -28.23 -22.35 -0.61
C ALA A 90 -28.30 -20.82 -0.40
N ILE A 91 -27.26 -20.10 -0.81
CA ILE A 91 -27.20 -18.63 -0.72
C ILE A 91 -28.17 -17.98 -1.71
N TYR A 92 -28.35 -18.55 -2.91
CA TYR A 92 -29.40 -18.10 -3.82
C TYR A 92 -30.78 -18.19 -3.17
N SER A 93 -31.12 -19.35 -2.60
CA SER A 93 -32.41 -19.60 -1.95
C SER A 93 -32.66 -18.67 -0.76
N PHE A 94 -31.60 -18.34 -0.02
CA PHE A 94 -31.63 -17.35 1.05
C PHE A 94 -32.09 -15.98 0.54
N PHE A 95 -31.46 -15.45 -0.52
CA PHE A 95 -31.89 -14.18 -1.13
C PHE A 95 -33.29 -14.26 -1.74
N ASP A 96 -33.64 -15.39 -2.36
CA ASP A 96 -34.96 -15.62 -2.95
C ASP A 96 -36.07 -15.85 -1.91
N ARG A 97 -35.74 -15.79 -0.62
CA ARG A 97 -36.68 -15.99 0.49
C ARG A 97 -37.42 -17.32 0.36
N ARG A 98 -36.70 -18.40 0.04
CA ARG A 98 -37.27 -19.74 -0.02
C ARG A 98 -37.09 -20.48 1.29
N PRO A 99 -38.03 -21.37 1.65
CA PRO A 99 -37.79 -22.36 2.69
C PRO A 99 -36.53 -23.17 2.39
N PHE A 100 -35.88 -23.65 3.45
CA PHE A 100 -34.75 -24.54 3.33
C PHE A 100 -35.13 -25.83 2.57
N GLN A 101 -34.28 -26.23 1.62
CA GLN A 101 -34.56 -27.34 0.70
C GLN A 101 -33.40 -28.37 0.63
N HIS A 102 -32.62 -28.52 1.71
CA HIS A 102 -31.46 -29.42 1.77
C HIS A 102 -30.47 -29.25 0.60
N TRP A 103 -30.37 -28.03 0.05
CA TRP A 103 -29.41 -27.72 -0.99
C TRP A 103 -27.99 -27.98 -0.48
N PRO A 104 -27.05 -28.45 -1.30
CA PRO A 104 -25.65 -28.44 -0.90
C PRO A 104 -25.21 -27.00 -0.62
N MET A 105 -24.44 -26.80 0.45
CA MET A 105 -23.78 -25.52 0.73
C MET A 105 -22.46 -25.49 -0.04
N ASP A 106 -22.27 -24.50 -0.90
CA ASP A 106 -21.03 -24.34 -1.65
C ASP A 106 -20.12 -23.36 -0.90
N VAL A 107 -18.90 -23.82 -0.57
CA VAL A 107 -17.90 -23.07 0.20
C VAL A 107 -16.63 -22.95 -0.64
N CYS A 108 -16.20 -21.71 -0.90
CA CYS A 108 -14.93 -21.41 -1.54
C CYS A 108 -13.89 -21.06 -0.48
N ILE A 109 -12.78 -21.79 -0.45
CA ILE A 109 -11.69 -21.61 0.51
C ILE A 109 -10.37 -21.37 -0.21
N HIS A 110 -9.49 -20.59 0.41
CA HIS A 110 -8.11 -20.44 -0.06
C HIS A 110 -7.30 -21.69 0.30
N VAL A 111 -6.42 -22.14 -0.60
CA VAL A 111 -5.58 -23.34 -0.40
C VAL A 111 -4.77 -23.28 0.91
N GLY A 112 -4.33 -22.08 1.31
CA GLY A 112 -3.58 -21.88 2.55
C GLY A 112 -4.37 -22.13 3.84
N SER A 113 -5.69 -22.07 3.80
CA SER A 113 -6.56 -22.28 4.98
C SER A 113 -7.23 -23.66 4.98
N MET A 114 -6.85 -24.52 4.03
CA MET A 114 -7.47 -25.82 3.79
C MET A 114 -7.37 -26.75 5.01
N GLU A 115 -6.18 -26.89 5.59
CA GLU A 115 -5.93 -27.84 6.67
C GLU A 115 -6.85 -27.59 7.88
N GLN A 116 -6.90 -26.33 8.32
CA GLN A 116 -7.75 -25.90 9.42
C GLN A 116 -9.24 -26.08 9.11
N PHE A 117 -9.67 -25.75 7.89
CA PHE A 117 -11.07 -25.89 7.48
C PHE A 117 -11.53 -27.35 7.45
N ILE A 118 -10.69 -28.25 6.94
CA ILE A 118 -11.00 -29.68 6.87
C ILE A 118 -11.02 -30.32 8.25
N HIS A 119 -10.08 -29.97 9.12
CA HIS A 119 -10.10 -30.44 10.50
C HIS A 119 -11.40 -30.03 11.19
N TRP A 120 -11.81 -28.77 11.03
CA TRP A 120 -13.08 -28.29 11.56
C TRP A 120 -14.31 -29.00 10.97
N LEU A 121 -14.33 -29.27 9.67
CA LEU A 121 -15.44 -30.03 9.06
C LEU A 121 -15.56 -31.44 9.63
N LYS A 122 -14.43 -32.12 9.84
CA LYS A 122 -14.39 -33.43 10.49
C LYS A 122 -14.92 -33.35 11.93
N ASP A 123 -14.56 -32.30 12.67
CA ASP A 123 -15.10 -32.05 14.02
C ASP A 123 -16.63 -31.84 14.02
N GLU A 124 -17.18 -31.21 12.97
CA GLU A 124 -18.63 -31.07 12.76
C GLU A 124 -19.32 -32.36 12.26
N GLY A 125 -18.54 -33.44 12.05
CA GLY A 125 -19.01 -34.75 11.62
C GLY A 125 -19.19 -34.90 10.11
N PHE A 126 -18.54 -34.06 9.31
CA PHE A 126 -18.56 -34.18 7.85
C PHE A 126 -17.42 -35.07 7.36
N ASP A 127 -17.78 -36.09 6.57
CA ASP A 127 -16.85 -36.99 5.92
C ASP A 127 -16.72 -36.67 4.42
N TYR A 128 -15.55 -36.94 3.86
CA TYR A 128 -15.33 -36.81 2.42
C TYR A 128 -16.06 -37.94 1.69
N VAL A 129 -17.02 -37.58 0.83
CA VAL A 129 -17.91 -38.52 0.13
C VAL A 129 -17.48 -38.71 -1.32
N ASP A 130 -17.15 -37.63 -2.02
CA ASP A 130 -16.93 -37.68 -3.47
C ASP A 130 -16.00 -36.56 -3.97
N GLY A 131 -15.33 -36.82 -5.09
CA GLY A 131 -14.43 -35.89 -5.79
C GLY A 131 -13.85 -36.51 -7.05
N PRO A 132 -12.61 -36.17 -7.46
CA PRO A 132 -12.02 -36.73 -8.68
C PRO A 132 -11.97 -38.27 -8.65
N PRO A 133 -12.32 -38.96 -9.75
CA PRO A 133 -12.35 -40.42 -9.79
C PRO A 133 -11.01 -41.03 -9.36
N GLY A 134 -11.07 -42.03 -8.48
CA GLY A 134 -9.89 -42.79 -8.04
C GLY A 134 -9.07 -42.14 -6.91
N VAL A 135 -9.58 -41.08 -6.27
CA VAL A 135 -8.88 -40.42 -5.16
C VAL A 135 -9.54 -40.74 -3.82
N ALA A 136 -8.79 -41.40 -2.93
CA ALA A 136 -9.30 -41.91 -1.66
C ALA A 136 -9.51 -40.86 -0.56
N SER A 137 -8.91 -39.67 -0.67
CA SER A 137 -9.08 -38.60 0.31
C SER A 137 -9.01 -37.22 -0.33
N PHE A 138 -9.61 -36.24 0.33
CA PHE A 138 -9.56 -34.85 -0.09
C PHE A 138 -8.12 -34.32 -0.17
N GLU A 139 -7.28 -34.63 0.83
CA GLU A 139 -5.88 -34.18 0.88
C GLU A 139 -5.07 -34.72 -0.30
N THR A 140 -5.31 -35.99 -0.68
CA THR A 140 -4.68 -36.62 -1.84
C THR A 140 -5.12 -35.94 -3.15
N ALA A 141 -6.38 -35.52 -3.24
CA ALA A 141 -6.91 -34.86 -4.42
C ALA A 141 -6.27 -33.47 -4.61
N ILE A 142 -6.19 -32.71 -3.53
CA ILE A 142 -5.57 -31.38 -3.54
C ILE A 142 -4.07 -31.47 -3.81
N LEU A 143 -3.37 -32.44 -3.20
CA LEU A 143 -1.96 -32.67 -3.48
C LEU A 143 -1.74 -33.01 -4.97
N GLY A 144 -2.63 -33.80 -5.57
CA GLY A 144 -2.62 -34.07 -7.00
C GLY A 144 -2.78 -32.81 -7.85
N GLU A 145 -3.69 -31.91 -7.48
CA GLU A 145 -3.87 -30.62 -8.16
C GLU A 145 -2.68 -29.68 -7.96
N LEU A 146 -2.09 -29.63 -6.76
CA LEU A 146 -0.86 -28.88 -6.47
C LEU A 146 0.32 -29.37 -7.32
N ILE A 147 0.47 -30.68 -7.51
CA ILE A 147 1.53 -31.26 -8.34
C ILE A 147 1.31 -30.95 -9.84
N ARG A 148 0.05 -30.98 -10.30
CA ARG A 148 -0.28 -30.73 -11.71
C ARG A 148 -0.22 -29.25 -12.09
N THR A 149 -0.48 -28.39 -11.13
CA THR A 149 -0.54 -26.95 -11.37
C THR A 149 0.87 -26.36 -11.31
N PRO A 150 1.41 -25.82 -12.42
CA PRO A 150 2.76 -25.28 -12.43
C PRO A 150 2.90 -24.15 -11.39
N ASP A 151 4.08 -24.07 -10.77
CA ASP A 151 4.55 -22.95 -9.95
C ASP A 151 4.76 -21.68 -10.82
N VAL A 152 3.70 -21.22 -11.46
CA VAL A 152 3.67 -19.88 -12.02
C VAL A 152 3.61 -18.96 -10.81
N LYS A 153 4.65 -18.13 -10.63
CA LYS A 153 4.70 -17.12 -9.56
C LYS A 153 3.36 -16.40 -9.53
N MET A 154 2.51 -16.74 -8.56
CA MET A 154 1.39 -15.91 -8.20
C MET A 154 2.00 -14.55 -7.92
N LYS A 155 1.69 -13.56 -8.76
CA LYS A 155 2.09 -12.19 -8.48
C LYS A 155 1.38 -11.84 -7.17
N SER A 156 2.11 -11.94 -6.06
CA SER A 156 1.64 -11.80 -4.68
C SER A 156 1.06 -10.43 -4.35
N THR A 157 0.95 -9.55 -5.35
CA THR A 157 0.39 -8.21 -5.23
C THR A 157 -1.04 -8.09 -5.73
N GLY A 158 -1.68 -9.17 -6.19
CA GLY A 158 -3.05 -9.12 -6.69
C GLY A 158 -3.21 -8.26 -7.95
N GLU A 159 -2.10 -7.93 -8.62
CA GLU A 159 -2.08 -7.11 -9.82
C GLU A 159 -1.98 -7.96 -11.10
N ARG A 160 -3.07 -7.85 -11.88
CA ARG A 160 -3.10 -7.68 -13.33
C ARG A 160 -2.95 -8.87 -14.27
N ASN A 161 -2.63 -10.10 -13.86
CA ASN A 161 -2.56 -11.24 -14.81
C ASN A 161 -2.63 -12.61 -14.10
N SER A 162 -3.69 -12.90 -13.35
CA SER A 162 -4.00 -14.30 -13.03
C SER A 162 -4.85 -14.84 -14.17
N SER A 163 -4.39 -15.87 -14.89
CA SER A 163 -5.20 -16.50 -15.94
C SER A 163 -6.52 -17.02 -15.34
N GLU A 164 -7.54 -17.31 -16.18
CA GLU A 164 -8.75 -17.99 -15.69
C GLU A 164 -8.39 -19.31 -14.97
N GLU A 165 -7.31 -19.98 -15.39
CA GLU A 165 -6.76 -21.18 -14.73
C GLU A 165 -6.27 -20.90 -13.30
N ASP A 166 -5.80 -19.68 -13.00
CA ASP A 166 -5.42 -19.28 -11.64
C ASP A 166 -6.62 -18.94 -10.75
N ARG A 167 -7.75 -18.55 -11.37
CA ARG A 167 -9.01 -18.24 -10.66
C ARG A 167 -9.97 -19.42 -10.58
N ALA A 168 -9.75 -20.44 -11.41
CA ALA A 168 -10.51 -21.66 -11.39
C ALA A 168 -10.33 -22.35 -10.03
N ALA A 169 -11.46 -22.78 -9.46
CA ALA A 169 -11.42 -23.60 -8.28
C ALA A 169 -11.05 -25.03 -8.64
N TRP A 170 -10.31 -25.67 -7.75
CA TRP A 170 -10.25 -27.12 -7.68
C TRP A 170 -11.52 -27.65 -7.03
N GLY A 171 -12.10 -28.71 -7.60
CA GLY A 171 -13.33 -29.31 -7.12
C GLY A 171 -14.50 -29.19 -8.11
N PRO A 172 -15.75 -29.32 -7.64
CA PRO A 172 -16.15 -29.41 -6.24
C PRO A 172 -15.73 -30.72 -5.55
N TYR A 173 -15.39 -30.63 -4.27
CA TYR A 173 -15.18 -31.77 -3.37
C TYR A 173 -16.37 -31.90 -2.43
N ILE A 174 -17.00 -33.07 -2.37
CA ILE A 174 -18.26 -33.25 -1.67
C ILE A 174 -18.01 -33.88 -0.31
N PHE A 175 -18.47 -33.19 0.72
CA PHE A 175 -18.52 -33.65 2.09
C PHE A 175 -19.97 -33.91 2.49
N GLY A 176 -20.20 -35.00 3.23
CA GLY A 176 -21.52 -35.40 3.68
C GLY A 176 -21.52 -35.72 5.16
N LYS A 177 -22.64 -35.47 5.81
CA LYS A 177 -22.89 -35.85 7.20
C LYS A 177 -23.98 -36.91 7.23
N ASP A 178 -23.71 -38.05 7.86
CA ASP A 178 -24.68 -39.14 7.97
C ASP A 178 -25.83 -38.71 8.89
N THR A 179 -26.86 -38.14 8.25
CA THR A 179 -28.06 -37.58 8.87
C THR A 179 -29.26 -38.06 8.06
N PRO A 180 -30.47 -38.11 8.64
CA PRO A 180 -31.67 -38.57 7.92
C PRO A 180 -31.95 -37.80 6.62
N HIS A 181 -31.40 -36.60 6.47
CA HIS A 181 -31.61 -35.70 5.34
C HIS A 181 -30.37 -35.54 4.44
N ALA A 182 -29.31 -36.32 4.67
CA ALA A 182 -28.06 -36.31 3.91
C ALA A 182 -27.56 -34.90 3.56
N ILE A 183 -27.20 -34.11 4.58
CA ILE A 183 -26.65 -32.76 4.39
C ILE A 183 -25.30 -32.86 3.68
N ARG A 184 -25.12 -32.04 2.63
CA ARG A 184 -23.90 -31.99 1.83
C ARG A 184 -23.28 -30.60 1.79
N ILE A 185 -21.95 -30.57 1.76
CA ILE A 185 -21.15 -29.36 1.56
C ILE A 185 -20.25 -29.61 0.35
N LYS A 186 -20.21 -28.67 -0.59
CA LYS A 186 -19.25 -28.69 -1.69
C LYS A 186 -18.14 -27.69 -1.39
N ILE A 187 -16.91 -28.16 -1.39
CA ILE A 187 -15.74 -27.33 -1.19
C ILE A 187 -15.09 -27.04 -2.54
N TYR A 188 -14.81 -25.77 -2.77
CA TYR A 188 -14.08 -25.24 -3.90
C TYR A 188 -12.77 -24.66 -3.39
N VAL A 189 -11.64 -25.20 -3.79
CA VAL A 189 -10.32 -24.73 -3.31
C VAL A 189 -9.70 -23.84 -4.36
N VAL A 190 -9.34 -22.61 -3.97
CA VAL A 190 -8.75 -21.63 -4.89
C VAL A 190 -7.37 -21.21 -4.44
N ARG A 191 -6.58 -20.75 -5.41
CA ARG A 191 -5.25 -20.16 -5.21
C ARG A 191 -5.28 -18.64 -5.10
N CYS A 192 -6.41 -18.01 -5.40
CA CYS A 192 -6.64 -16.58 -5.29
C CYS A 192 -7.59 -16.27 -4.12
N GLU A 193 -7.83 -14.99 -3.85
CA GLU A 193 -8.85 -14.59 -2.86
C GLU A 193 -10.23 -15.18 -3.27
N PRO A 194 -10.93 -15.93 -2.39
CA PRO A 194 -12.16 -16.67 -2.75
C PRO A 194 -13.25 -15.84 -3.45
N TYR A 195 -13.42 -14.57 -3.09
CA TYR A 195 -14.41 -13.71 -3.76
C TYR A 195 -14.09 -13.47 -5.24
N ARG A 196 -12.80 -13.52 -5.65
CA ARG A 196 -12.41 -13.36 -7.07
C ARG A 196 -12.89 -14.53 -7.90
N HIS A 197 -12.89 -15.74 -7.34
CA HIS A 197 -13.50 -16.90 -7.98
C HIS A 197 -15.01 -16.68 -8.16
N ILE A 198 -15.70 -16.14 -7.15
CA ILE A 198 -17.14 -15.81 -7.26
C ILE A 198 -17.39 -14.81 -8.41
N LEU A 199 -16.56 -13.78 -8.55
CA LEU A 199 -16.66 -12.81 -9.66
C LEU A 199 -16.35 -13.43 -11.03
N SER A 200 -15.67 -14.58 -11.07
CA SER A 200 -15.38 -15.34 -12.29
C SER A 200 -16.44 -16.38 -12.64
N LEU A 201 -17.41 -16.62 -11.74
CA LEU A 201 -18.53 -17.51 -12.04
C LEU A 201 -19.25 -17.04 -13.27
N ARG A 202 -19.79 -17.99 -14.03
CA ARG A 202 -20.29 -17.64 -15.34
C ARG A 202 -21.69 -17.01 -15.34
N ALA A 203 -22.46 -17.10 -14.26
CA ALA A 203 -23.82 -16.56 -14.16
C ALA A 203 -23.90 -15.50 -13.07
N THR A 204 -24.43 -14.32 -13.38
CA THR A 204 -24.65 -13.27 -12.36
C THR A 204 -25.53 -13.72 -11.21
N GLY A 205 -26.48 -14.64 -11.47
CA GLY A 205 -27.30 -15.24 -10.44
C GLY A 205 -26.54 -16.15 -9.46
N LEU A 206 -25.34 -16.62 -9.80
CA LEU A 206 -24.48 -17.41 -8.90
C LEU A 206 -23.47 -16.55 -8.13
N MET A 207 -23.34 -15.27 -8.46
CA MET A 207 -22.39 -14.34 -7.81
C MET A 207 -22.94 -13.74 -6.51
N ASN A 208 -23.89 -14.43 -5.89
CA ASN A 208 -24.42 -14.08 -4.57
C ASN A 208 -23.62 -14.85 -3.54
N TYR A 209 -23.11 -14.17 -2.52
CA TYR A 209 -22.17 -14.80 -1.61
C TYR A 209 -22.24 -14.25 -0.18
N VAL A 210 -21.65 -15.00 0.75
CA VAL A 210 -21.49 -14.61 2.16
C VAL A 210 -20.01 -14.49 2.47
N ALA A 211 -19.59 -13.34 3.01
CA ALA A 211 -18.21 -13.11 3.43
C ALA A 211 -18.19 -12.09 4.57
N ARG A 212 -17.18 -12.18 5.46
CA ARG A 212 -16.86 -11.12 6.45
C ARG A 212 -18.06 -10.56 7.22
N GLY A 213 -19.03 -11.41 7.59
CA GLY A 213 -20.18 -10.99 8.39
C GLY A 213 -21.31 -10.31 7.60
N TYR A 214 -21.31 -10.38 6.28
CA TYR A 214 -22.40 -9.88 5.44
C TYR A 214 -22.73 -10.83 4.29
N VAL A 215 -23.95 -10.69 3.77
CA VAL A 215 -24.46 -11.39 2.58
C VAL A 215 -24.55 -10.38 1.44
N VAL A 216 -23.95 -10.69 0.30
CA VAL A 216 -23.87 -9.83 -0.88
C VAL A 216 -24.63 -10.42 -2.05
N SER A 217 -25.49 -9.62 -2.67
CA SER A 217 -25.92 -9.83 -4.04
C SER A 217 -25.37 -8.72 -4.92
N LEU A 218 -24.57 -9.10 -5.93
CA LEU A 218 -23.96 -8.13 -6.85
C LEU A 218 -24.94 -7.65 -7.93
N PHE A 219 -25.94 -8.46 -8.28
CA PHE A 219 -26.91 -8.18 -9.34
C PHE A 219 -28.35 -8.42 -8.85
N PRO A 220 -28.78 -7.79 -7.75
CA PRO A 220 -30.03 -8.13 -7.10
C PRO A 220 -31.25 -7.73 -7.92
N LYS A 221 -31.18 -6.60 -8.64
CA LYS A 221 -32.29 -6.13 -9.48
C LYS A 221 -32.47 -7.08 -10.66
N SER A 222 -31.42 -7.41 -11.37
CA SER A 222 -31.48 -8.41 -12.44
C SER A 222 -31.90 -9.79 -11.92
N THR A 223 -31.28 -10.27 -10.84
CA THR A 223 -31.44 -11.66 -10.36
C THR A 223 -32.76 -11.90 -9.64
N PHE A 224 -33.11 -11.08 -8.66
CA PHE A 224 -34.23 -11.35 -7.75
C PHE A 224 -35.49 -10.55 -8.05
N ILE A 225 -35.36 -9.36 -8.66
CA ILE A 225 -36.52 -8.55 -9.09
C ILE A 225 -36.96 -8.95 -10.50
N LEU A 226 -36.04 -8.90 -11.46
CA LEU A 226 -36.33 -9.18 -12.87
C LEU A 226 -36.23 -10.66 -13.24
N LYS A 227 -35.77 -11.50 -12.31
CA LYS A 227 -35.66 -12.94 -12.49
C LYS A 227 -34.81 -13.32 -13.70
N ARG A 228 -33.65 -12.66 -13.83
CA ARG A 228 -32.70 -12.83 -14.92
C ARG A 228 -31.28 -13.05 -14.41
N SER A 229 -30.58 -14.02 -14.98
CA SER A 229 -29.16 -14.25 -14.75
C SER A 229 -28.41 -14.13 -16.07
N PHE A 230 -27.45 -13.21 -16.15
CA PHE A 230 -26.67 -13.00 -17.37
C PHE A 230 -25.43 -13.89 -17.39
N ILE A 231 -25.11 -14.43 -18.57
CA ILE A 231 -23.88 -15.20 -18.77
C ILE A 231 -22.70 -14.24 -18.95
N SER A 232 -21.70 -14.40 -18.08
CA SER A 232 -20.38 -13.76 -18.11
C SER A 232 -19.32 -14.81 -18.46
N ARG A 233 -18.46 -14.57 -19.47
CA ARG A 233 -17.25 -15.38 -19.67
C ARG A 233 -16.02 -14.50 -19.65
N GLN A 234 -14.99 -14.94 -18.93
CA GLN A 234 -13.79 -14.13 -18.70
C GLN A 234 -12.68 -14.36 -19.73
N ASP A 235 -12.40 -15.57 -20.27
CA ASP A 235 -11.44 -15.79 -21.39
C ASP A 235 -11.60 -17.14 -22.15
N ASP A 236 -10.66 -17.47 -23.06
CA ASP A 236 -10.48 -18.73 -23.82
C ASP A 236 -10.09 -19.93 -22.93
N ALA A 237 -10.88 -20.23 -21.90
CA ALA A 237 -10.63 -21.45 -21.14
C ALA A 237 -10.63 -22.67 -22.08
N ARG A 238 -9.54 -23.45 -22.07
CA ARG A 238 -9.38 -24.61 -22.95
C ARG A 238 -10.62 -25.50 -22.84
N HIS A 239 -11.17 -25.89 -23.99
CA HIS A 239 -12.33 -26.79 -24.12
C HIS A 239 -12.21 -28.12 -23.33
N SER A 240 -11.04 -28.43 -22.74
CA SER A 240 -10.74 -29.65 -22.02
C SER A 240 -11.33 -29.74 -20.61
N PHE A 241 -11.67 -28.63 -19.95
CA PHE A 241 -12.50 -28.73 -18.74
C PHE A 241 -13.95 -28.89 -19.19
N GLN A 242 -14.54 -30.06 -18.96
CA GLN A 242 -15.96 -30.29 -19.19
C GLN A 242 -16.75 -29.40 -18.21
N PHE A 243 -17.06 -28.18 -18.64
CA PHE A 243 -17.78 -27.13 -17.91
C PHE A 243 -19.26 -27.47 -17.62
N HIS A 244 -19.59 -28.74 -17.48
CA HIS A 244 -20.97 -29.22 -17.46
C HIS A 244 -21.75 -28.89 -16.18
N ASN A 245 -21.16 -28.30 -15.13
CA ASN A 245 -21.79 -28.34 -13.80
C ASN A 245 -22.21 -27.01 -13.17
N GLU A 246 -21.48 -25.90 -13.34
CA GLU A 246 -21.75 -24.71 -12.49
C GLU A 246 -23.02 -23.95 -12.90
N HIS A 247 -23.21 -23.70 -14.19
CA HIS A 247 -24.44 -23.09 -14.70
C HIS A 247 -25.62 -24.04 -14.78
N PHE A 248 -25.30 -25.32 -14.95
CA PHE A 248 -26.31 -26.35 -15.15
C PHE A 248 -27.30 -26.37 -14.00
N TRP A 249 -26.87 -26.06 -12.77
CA TRP A 249 -27.80 -25.96 -11.65
C TRP A 249 -28.89 -24.92 -11.87
N LEU A 250 -28.55 -23.73 -12.37
CA LEU A 250 -29.51 -22.63 -12.54
C LEU A 250 -30.45 -22.89 -13.73
N GLU A 251 -29.94 -23.52 -14.80
CA GLU A 251 -30.73 -23.97 -15.94
C GLU A 251 -31.65 -25.14 -15.58
N TYR A 252 -31.13 -26.15 -14.90
CA TYR A 252 -31.88 -27.31 -14.41
C TYR A 252 -32.96 -26.91 -13.41
N SER A 253 -32.66 -25.93 -12.58
CA SER A 253 -33.57 -25.40 -11.56
C SER A 253 -34.40 -24.21 -12.07
N LYS A 254 -34.45 -23.96 -13.38
CA LYS A 254 -35.23 -22.86 -13.96
C LYS A 254 -36.71 -22.92 -13.56
N GLY A 255 -37.30 -24.13 -13.55
CA GLY A 255 -38.68 -24.31 -13.09
C GLY A 255 -38.85 -24.01 -11.59
N THR A 256 -37.83 -24.32 -10.79
CA THR A 256 -37.82 -24.04 -9.36
C THR A 256 -37.70 -22.55 -9.12
N PHE A 257 -36.64 -21.88 -9.57
CA PHE A 257 -36.34 -20.47 -9.24
C PHE A 257 -37.05 -19.45 -10.13
N ASN A 258 -37.63 -19.90 -11.24
CA ASN A 258 -38.23 -19.05 -12.28
C ASN A 258 -37.26 -17.97 -12.77
N VAL A 259 -35.99 -18.32 -12.97
CA VAL A 259 -34.94 -17.39 -13.44
C VAL A 259 -34.62 -17.68 -14.90
N GLU A 260 -34.67 -16.64 -15.72
CA GLU A 260 -34.24 -16.68 -17.10
C GLU A 260 -32.72 -16.49 -17.20
N THR A 261 -32.00 -17.51 -17.68
CA THR A 261 -30.59 -17.38 -18.02
C THR A 261 -30.46 -16.72 -19.39
N ILE A 262 -29.85 -15.52 -19.45
CA ILE A 262 -29.64 -14.75 -20.67
C ILE A 262 -28.21 -14.97 -21.14
N GLY A 263 -28.06 -15.78 -22.18
CA GLY A 263 -26.81 -15.98 -22.90
C GLY A 263 -26.59 -14.95 -24.00
N LEU A 264 -25.92 -15.36 -25.07
CA LEU A 264 -25.66 -14.50 -26.22
C LEU A 264 -26.96 -14.00 -26.86
N THR A 265 -27.14 -12.69 -26.88
CA THR A 265 -28.21 -12.04 -27.62
C THR A 265 -27.79 -10.62 -27.98
N HIS A 266 -28.14 -10.19 -29.20
CA HIS A 266 -27.94 -8.81 -29.66
C HIS A 266 -29.04 -7.86 -29.17
N LYS A 267 -29.99 -8.35 -28.37
CA LYS A 267 -31.05 -7.51 -27.82
C LYS A 267 -30.49 -6.71 -26.64
N PRO A 268 -30.55 -5.36 -26.65
CA PRO A 268 -30.17 -4.58 -25.49
C PRO A 268 -31.15 -4.82 -24.34
N TYR A 269 -30.64 -4.84 -23.12
CA TYR A 269 -31.44 -4.91 -21.89
C TYR A 269 -31.16 -3.65 -21.07
N GLU A 270 -32.13 -2.75 -21.00
CA GLU A 270 -31.99 -1.44 -20.33
C GLU A 270 -31.71 -1.50 -18.82
N ASN A 271 -31.86 -2.68 -18.21
CA ASN A 271 -31.81 -2.86 -16.76
C ASN A 271 -30.57 -3.59 -16.26
N VAL A 272 -29.58 -3.82 -17.12
CA VAL A 272 -28.34 -4.51 -16.76
C VAL A 272 -27.46 -3.57 -15.95
N GLU A 273 -26.95 -4.04 -14.82
CA GLU A 273 -26.05 -3.29 -13.93
C GLU A 273 -24.62 -3.19 -14.50
N ILE A 274 -24.46 -2.41 -15.59
CA ILE A 274 -23.18 -2.18 -16.29
C ILE A 274 -22.35 -1.04 -15.68
N GLY A 275 -21.05 -1.00 -16.04
CA GLY A 275 -20.11 0.04 -15.67
C GLY A 275 -19.13 -0.39 -14.56
N ARG A 276 -18.44 0.60 -13.99
CA ARG A 276 -17.57 0.38 -12.82
C ARG A 276 -18.45 0.18 -11.58
N ARG A 277 -18.20 -0.94 -10.91
CA ARG A 277 -18.93 -1.43 -9.74
C ARG A 277 -17.96 -1.66 -8.59
N PHE A 278 -18.48 -1.73 -7.37
CA PHE A 278 -17.74 -2.25 -6.23
C PHE A 278 -18.71 -2.90 -5.24
N VAL A 279 -18.21 -3.83 -4.45
CA VAL A 279 -19.03 -4.47 -3.40
C VAL A 279 -19.48 -3.41 -2.41
N GLY A 280 -20.78 -3.13 -2.38
CA GLY A 280 -21.38 -2.09 -1.55
C GLY A 280 -21.85 -0.85 -2.29
N ASP A 281 -21.69 -0.79 -3.62
CA ASP A 281 -22.32 0.25 -4.41
C ASP A 281 -23.86 0.22 -4.33
N ALA A 282 -24.50 1.29 -4.79
CA ALA A 282 -25.95 1.45 -4.76
C ALA A 282 -26.72 0.40 -5.59
N GLN A 283 -26.02 -0.42 -6.38
CA GLN A 283 -26.59 -1.49 -7.18
C GLN A 283 -26.41 -2.87 -6.53
N CYS A 284 -25.63 -3.00 -5.46
CA CYS A 284 -25.54 -4.21 -4.64
C CYS A 284 -26.66 -4.26 -3.60
N TRP A 285 -26.98 -5.48 -3.14
CA TRP A 285 -27.61 -5.66 -1.83
C TRP A 285 -26.57 -6.19 -0.86
N ILE A 286 -26.48 -5.54 0.30
CA ILE A 286 -25.67 -6.00 1.43
C ILE A 286 -26.62 -6.17 2.62
N ILE A 287 -26.65 -7.39 3.16
CA ILE A 287 -27.40 -7.73 4.36
C ILE A 287 -26.39 -8.08 5.46
N PRO A 288 -26.27 -7.29 6.54
CA PRO A 288 -25.39 -7.62 7.64
C PRO A 288 -25.90 -8.85 8.40
N ILE A 289 -24.99 -9.73 8.82
CA ILE A 289 -25.33 -10.96 9.56
C ILE A 289 -25.51 -10.65 11.06
N ARG A 290 -24.81 -9.64 11.59
CA ARG A 290 -24.98 -9.16 12.96
C ARG A 290 -25.80 -7.87 12.97
N LEU A 291 -26.85 -7.86 13.78
CA LEU A 291 -27.75 -6.72 13.97
C LEU A 291 -27.66 -6.14 15.39
N SER A 292 -26.56 -6.38 16.12
CA SER A 292 -26.38 -5.75 17.43
C SER A 292 -26.49 -4.25 17.25
N GLU A 293 -27.48 -3.63 17.89
CA GLU A 293 -27.79 -2.19 17.77
C GLU A 293 -26.65 -1.30 18.27
N GLU A 294 -25.65 -1.88 18.95
CA GLU A 294 -24.55 -1.18 19.61
C GLU A 294 -23.24 -1.14 18.80
N ASP A 295 -23.11 -1.94 17.72
CA ASP A 295 -21.93 -1.89 16.87
C ASP A 295 -22.20 -0.99 15.67
N GLU A 296 -21.74 0.28 15.73
CA GLU A 296 -21.54 1.10 14.53
C GLU A 296 -20.52 0.39 13.64
N PHE A 297 -21.03 -0.51 12.80
CA PHE A 297 -20.19 -1.28 11.91
C PHE A 297 -19.62 -0.34 10.84
N VAL A 298 -18.32 -0.07 10.95
CA VAL A 298 -17.60 0.70 9.94
C VAL A 298 -17.47 -0.20 8.71
N TYR A 299 -18.35 0.00 7.73
CA TYR A 299 -18.12 -0.53 6.40
C TYR A 299 -16.76 -0.03 5.93
N GLU A 300 -15.85 -0.93 5.52
CA GLU A 300 -14.72 -0.51 4.69
C GLU A 300 -15.34 0.22 3.50
N GLU A 301 -15.08 1.53 3.36
CA GLU A 301 -15.83 2.44 2.48
C GLU A 301 -15.88 1.97 1.02
N GLU A 302 -14.96 1.09 0.60
CA GLU A 302 -14.95 0.48 -0.72
C GLU A 302 -14.55 -1.01 -0.64
N GLY A 303 -15.52 -1.91 -0.81
CA GLY A 303 -15.23 -3.33 -1.07
C GLY A 303 -14.54 -3.52 -2.43
N PRO A 304 -14.16 -4.76 -2.81
CA PRO A 304 -13.43 -4.99 -4.06
C PRO A 304 -14.20 -4.45 -5.27
N SER A 305 -13.50 -3.65 -6.08
CA SER A 305 -14.03 -3.05 -7.30
C SER A 305 -13.92 -3.99 -8.50
N PHE A 306 -14.90 -3.93 -9.39
CA PHE A 306 -14.96 -4.69 -10.64
C PHE A 306 -15.63 -3.84 -11.74
N GLU A 307 -15.50 -4.24 -12.99
CA GLU A 307 -16.13 -3.58 -14.14
C GLU A 307 -17.02 -4.58 -14.86
N VAL A 308 -18.23 -4.14 -15.20
CA VAL A 308 -19.23 -4.93 -15.91
C VAL A 308 -19.42 -4.29 -17.27
N LEU A 309 -18.94 -4.97 -18.31
CA LEU A 309 -19.12 -4.56 -19.70
C LEU A 309 -20.20 -5.42 -20.34
N ASP A 310 -21.00 -4.85 -21.22
CA ASP A 310 -21.99 -5.59 -21.99
C ASP A 310 -21.41 -6.11 -23.31
N TRP A 311 -22.25 -6.82 -24.07
CA TRP A 311 -21.94 -7.35 -25.39
C TRP A 311 -21.57 -6.28 -26.43
N THR A 312 -21.87 -5.00 -26.19
CA THR A 312 -21.50 -3.91 -27.11
C THR A 312 -20.05 -3.48 -26.97
N SER A 313 -19.42 -3.81 -25.83
CA SER A 313 -17.98 -3.60 -25.69
C SER A 313 -17.24 -4.57 -26.62
N ALA A 314 -16.24 -4.05 -27.36
CA ALA A 314 -15.41 -4.85 -28.26
C ALA A 314 -14.57 -5.92 -27.54
N THR A 315 -14.65 -5.96 -26.21
CA THR A 315 -13.92 -6.88 -25.33
C THR A 315 -14.80 -8.05 -24.86
N THR A 316 -16.12 -8.02 -25.05
CA THR A 316 -17.00 -9.15 -24.70
C THR A 316 -16.94 -10.22 -25.79
N ARG A 317 -16.80 -11.51 -25.40
CA ARG A 317 -16.72 -12.63 -26.35
C ARG A 317 -18.05 -12.84 -27.08
N THR A 318 -17.95 -13.46 -28.26
CA THR A 318 -19.08 -13.73 -29.16
C THR A 318 -20.16 -14.65 -28.57
N ASP A 319 -20.00 -15.21 -27.38
CA ASP A 319 -20.97 -16.10 -26.72
C ASP A 319 -21.38 -15.65 -25.31
N SER A 320 -21.03 -14.42 -24.92
CA SER A 320 -21.27 -13.85 -23.59
C SER A 320 -22.11 -12.58 -23.68
N PHE A 321 -23.01 -12.37 -22.71
CA PHE A 321 -23.75 -11.11 -22.62
C PHE A 321 -23.00 -10.07 -21.81
N LEU A 322 -22.30 -10.51 -20.77
CA LEU A 322 -21.45 -9.66 -19.92
C LEU A 322 -20.00 -10.09 -20.00
N ARG A 323 -19.11 -9.14 -19.75
CA ARG A 323 -17.76 -9.37 -19.28
C ARG A 323 -17.60 -8.69 -17.93
N ILE A 324 -17.36 -9.47 -16.89
CA ILE A 324 -17.02 -8.97 -15.56
C ILE A 324 -15.52 -9.09 -15.38
N GLY A 325 -14.83 -8.04 -14.96
CA GLY A 325 -13.38 -8.06 -14.83
C GLY A 325 -12.85 -7.05 -13.81
N GLU A 326 -11.53 -7.03 -13.62
CA GLU A 326 -10.90 -5.98 -12.82
C GLU A 326 -11.11 -4.62 -13.52
N PRO A 327 -11.37 -3.54 -12.75
CA PRO A 327 -11.67 -2.25 -13.32
C PRO A 327 -10.45 -1.68 -14.04
N GLU A 328 -10.70 -0.84 -15.03
CA GLU A 328 -9.70 -0.10 -15.80
C GLU A 328 -8.84 -0.96 -16.75
N ILE A 329 -8.89 -2.29 -16.70
CA ILE A 329 -8.19 -3.10 -17.70
C ILE A 329 -8.88 -2.97 -19.05
N TRP A 330 -10.21 -3.14 -19.08
CA TRP A 330 -10.95 -3.31 -20.32
C TRP A 330 -11.51 -2.02 -20.87
N SER A 331 -11.88 -1.06 -20.02
CA SER A 331 -12.16 0.32 -20.47
C SER A 331 -10.96 0.98 -21.14
N LEU A 332 -9.72 0.65 -20.74
CA LEU A 332 -8.51 1.10 -21.47
C LEU A 332 -8.38 0.46 -22.87
N TYR A 333 -8.85 -0.77 -23.08
CA TYR A 333 -8.84 -1.41 -24.40
C TYR A 333 -10.01 -0.99 -25.29
N ALA A 334 -11.19 -0.77 -24.71
CA ALA A 334 -12.43 -0.51 -25.46
C ALA A 334 -12.61 0.95 -25.90
N MET A 335 -11.86 1.90 -25.31
CA MET A 335 -12.07 3.34 -25.55
C MET A 335 -10.79 4.19 -25.72
N GLN A 336 -9.61 3.62 -25.95
CA GLN A 336 -8.43 4.47 -26.07
C GLN A 336 -8.33 5.21 -27.41
N PRO A 337 -8.22 6.56 -27.42
CA PRO A 337 -7.55 7.26 -28.51
C PRO A 337 -6.12 6.71 -28.63
N PRO A 338 -5.49 6.79 -29.82
CA PRO A 338 -4.17 6.20 -30.04
C PRO A 338 -3.18 6.69 -28.97
N TYR A 339 -2.51 5.73 -28.31
CA TYR A 339 -1.40 6.01 -27.38
C TYR A 339 -0.53 7.13 -27.96
N SER A 340 -0.08 8.04 -27.10
CA SER A 340 0.92 8.99 -27.54
C SER A 340 2.15 8.25 -28.08
N LYS A 341 2.86 8.87 -29.03
CA LYS A 341 4.05 8.26 -29.63
C LYS A 341 5.08 7.85 -28.57
N ILE A 342 5.21 8.64 -27.49
CA ILE A 342 6.14 8.34 -26.40
C ILE A 342 5.72 7.12 -25.58
N GLU A 343 4.43 6.97 -25.25
CA GLU A 343 3.93 5.78 -24.56
C GLU A 343 4.18 4.52 -25.39
N THR A 344 3.91 4.60 -26.70
CA THR A 344 4.15 3.48 -27.61
C THR A 344 5.62 3.08 -27.63
N VAL A 345 6.54 4.05 -27.67
CA VAL A 345 7.98 3.80 -27.64
C VAL A 345 8.40 3.17 -26.31
N LEU A 346 7.89 3.69 -25.18
CA LEU A 346 8.24 3.18 -23.86
C LEU A 346 7.65 1.78 -23.59
N LEU A 347 6.44 1.51 -24.06
CA LEU A 347 5.78 0.20 -23.88
C LEU A 347 6.35 -0.89 -24.78
N LYS A 348 6.80 -0.53 -26.00
CA LYS A 348 7.48 -1.47 -26.91
C LYS A 348 8.98 -1.58 -26.64
N GLY A 349 9.55 -0.61 -25.92
CA GLY A 349 10.94 -0.60 -25.52
C GLY A 349 11.23 -1.69 -24.49
N ASP A 350 12.44 -2.24 -24.54
CA ASP A 350 12.92 -3.10 -23.47
C ASP A 350 13.34 -2.27 -22.24
N VAL A 351 13.52 -2.96 -21.11
CA VAL A 351 13.95 -2.32 -19.86
C VAL A 351 15.26 -1.51 -20.01
N PRO A 352 16.31 -2.02 -20.69
CA PRO A 352 17.51 -1.25 -20.96
C PRO A 352 17.27 0.09 -21.67
N LEU A 353 16.39 0.13 -22.69
CA LEU A 353 16.06 1.37 -23.40
C LEU A 353 15.38 2.38 -22.47
N ILE A 354 14.40 1.95 -21.67
CA ILE A 354 13.69 2.82 -20.71
C ILE A 354 14.67 3.43 -19.73
N ILE A 355 15.54 2.59 -19.15
CA ILE A 355 16.58 3.02 -18.21
C ILE A 355 17.53 4.01 -18.87
N PHE A 356 18.00 3.71 -20.08
CA PHE A 356 18.90 4.58 -20.84
C PHE A 356 18.26 5.95 -21.12
N LEU A 357 16.99 5.97 -21.54
CA LEU A 357 16.27 7.20 -21.84
C LEU A 357 16.13 8.07 -20.59
N PHE A 358 15.61 7.51 -19.51
CA PHE A 358 15.35 8.26 -18.28
C PHE A 358 16.64 8.69 -17.56
N ASP A 359 17.76 7.99 -17.73
CA ASP A 359 19.06 8.45 -17.25
C ASP A 359 19.53 9.76 -17.91
N LYS A 360 18.98 10.10 -19.08
CA LYS A 360 19.27 11.37 -19.77
C LYS A 360 18.33 12.50 -19.38
N TRP A 361 17.24 12.20 -18.68
CA TRP A 361 16.22 13.17 -18.30
C TRP A 361 16.44 13.66 -16.89
N GLU A 362 16.05 14.90 -16.60
CA GLU A 362 16.05 15.42 -15.23
C GLU A 362 14.96 14.72 -14.39
N PRO A 363 15.18 14.53 -13.07
CA PRO A 363 14.17 13.92 -12.21
C PRO A 363 12.80 14.61 -12.32
N ARG A 364 12.77 15.93 -12.45
CA ARG A 364 11.54 16.71 -12.61
C ARG A 364 10.76 16.31 -13.86
N GLU A 365 11.44 16.08 -14.99
CA GLU A 365 10.81 15.69 -16.24
C GLU A 365 10.21 14.29 -16.14
N ILE A 366 10.93 13.36 -15.52
CA ILE A 366 10.50 11.98 -15.28
C ILE A 366 9.23 11.95 -14.43
N TYR A 367 9.20 12.68 -13.31
CA TYR A 367 7.99 12.74 -12.48
C TYR A 367 6.84 13.49 -13.17
N SER A 368 7.14 14.49 -14.00
CA SER A 368 6.11 15.17 -14.81
C SER A 368 5.49 14.23 -15.83
N LEU A 369 6.29 13.36 -16.46
CA LEU A 369 5.80 12.30 -17.35
C LEU A 369 4.89 11.32 -16.60
N GLY A 370 5.27 10.90 -15.39
CA GLY A 370 4.46 10.01 -14.57
C GLY A 370 3.10 10.60 -14.18
N LYS A 371 2.97 11.93 -14.10
CA LYS A 371 1.71 12.62 -13.84
C LYS A 371 0.77 12.67 -15.05
N ALA A 372 1.26 12.39 -16.26
CA ALA A 372 0.45 12.49 -17.46
C ALA A 372 -0.64 11.42 -17.53
N ASN A 373 -0.33 10.18 -17.12
CA ASN A 373 -1.31 9.09 -16.97
C ASN A 373 -0.76 7.92 -16.14
N LYS A 374 -1.65 6.98 -15.80
CA LYS A 374 -1.35 5.81 -14.96
C LYS A 374 -0.31 4.85 -15.57
N CYS A 375 -0.28 4.71 -16.89
CA CYS A 375 0.66 3.81 -17.57
C CYS A 375 2.10 4.35 -17.44
N LEU A 376 2.29 5.62 -17.80
CA LEU A 376 3.56 6.32 -17.63
C LEU A 376 3.98 6.39 -16.16
N TYR A 377 3.03 6.56 -15.23
CA TYR A 377 3.29 6.48 -13.80
C TYR A 377 3.94 5.14 -13.42
N SER A 378 3.40 4.00 -13.90
CA SER A 378 3.97 2.68 -13.62
C SER A 378 5.40 2.52 -14.18
N ILE A 379 5.67 3.03 -15.38
CA ILE A 379 7.00 2.97 -16.01
C ILE A 379 8.00 3.84 -15.24
N VAL A 380 7.61 5.08 -14.90
CA VAL A 380 8.40 5.99 -14.07
C VAL A 380 8.68 5.37 -12.71
N ARG A 381 7.67 4.76 -12.08
CA ARG A 381 7.81 4.05 -10.81
C ARG A 381 8.84 2.93 -10.92
N TYR A 382 8.73 2.08 -11.93
CA TYR A 382 9.71 0.99 -12.14
C TYR A 382 11.13 1.54 -12.24
N TYR A 383 11.34 2.57 -13.07
CA TYR A 383 12.64 3.22 -13.17
C TYR A 383 13.14 3.81 -11.84
N THR A 384 12.25 4.45 -11.07
CA THR A 384 12.63 5.03 -9.77
C THR A 384 13.08 3.97 -8.78
N LEU A 385 12.41 2.80 -8.77
CA LEU A 385 12.77 1.67 -7.92
C LEU A 385 14.07 1.01 -8.35
N GLU A 386 14.40 1.02 -9.64
CA GLU A 386 15.68 0.50 -10.15
C GLU A 386 16.85 1.45 -9.86
N ARG A 387 16.66 2.76 -10.07
CA ARG A 387 17.74 3.75 -9.95
C ARG A 387 17.98 4.25 -8.54
N TRP A 388 16.93 4.38 -7.73
CA TRP A 388 17.02 4.86 -6.36
C TRP A 388 16.64 3.78 -5.35
N ASN A 389 17.11 2.55 -5.58
CA ASN A 389 16.97 1.46 -4.63
C ASN A 389 17.97 1.62 -3.47
N VAL A 390 17.47 2.00 -2.28
CA VAL A 390 18.32 2.18 -1.09
C VAL A 390 18.89 0.85 -0.60
N GLU A 391 18.11 -0.22 -0.61
CA GLU A 391 18.55 -1.54 -0.17
C GLU A 391 19.70 -2.05 -1.06
N ALA A 392 19.53 -1.98 -2.38
CA ALA A 392 20.58 -2.36 -3.33
C ALA A 392 21.79 -1.43 -3.24
N PHE A 393 21.61 -0.15 -2.90
CA PHE A 393 22.71 0.78 -2.65
C PHE A 393 23.54 0.34 -1.44
N ILE A 394 22.90 0.03 -0.30
CA ILE A 394 23.57 -0.45 0.93
C ILE A 394 24.16 -1.84 0.72
N GLY A 395 23.47 -2.71 -0.02
CA GLY A 395 23.89 -4.06 -0.38
C GLY A 395 25.23 -4.13 -1.12
N ARG A 396 25.67 -3.02 -1.74
CA ARG A 396 27.02 -2.91 -2.34
C ARG A 396 28.14 -2.89 -1.29
N PHE A 397 27.83 -2.51 -0.06
CA PHE A 397 28.79 -2.39 1.04
C PHE A 397 28.58 -3.45 2.11
N THR A 398 27.35 -3.94 2.31
CA THR A 398 27.05 -4.96 3.32
C THR A 398 26.33 -6.15 2.69
N GLN A 399 26.63 -7.36 3.11
CA GLN A 399 25.88 -8.57 2.72
C GLN A 399 24.47 -8.57 3.31
N ARG A 400 24.27 -7.89 4.45
CA ARG A 400 22.97 -7.78 5.14
C ARG A 400 22.51 -6.32 5.21
N PRO A 401 21.93 -5.75 4.14
CA PRO A 401 21.49 -4.36 4.12
C PRO A 401 20.44 -4.05 5.19
N PHE A 402 19.53 -4.97 5.49
CA PHE A 402 18.53 -4.79 6.56
C PHE A 402 19.16 -4.65 7.95
N ALA A 403 20.18 -5.46 8.27
CA ALA A 403 20.86 -5.35 9.58
C ALA A 403 21.55 -3.99 9.76
N MET A 404 22.04 -3.39 8.66
CA MET A 404 22.54 -2.02 8.68
C MET A 404 21.41 -1.01 8.88
N LEU A 405 20.31 -1.13 8.13
CA LEU A 405 19.15 -0.25 8.26
C LEU A 405 18.53 -0.30 9.67
N ASP A 406 18.41 -1.47 10.27
CA ASP A 406 17.92 -1.65 11.64
C ASP A 406 18.80 -0.95 12.66
N LEU A 407 20.13 -1.04 12.49
CA LEU A 407 21.09 -0.32 13.34
C LEU A 407 20.94 1.20 13.19
N LEU A 408 20.78 1.69 11.96
CA LEU A 408 20.53 3.12 11.70
C LEU A 408 19.21 3.56 12.34
N ALA A 409 18.19 2.70 12.37
CA ALA A 409 16.89 3.00 13.00
C ALA A 409 17.01 3.15 14.52
N GLU A 410 17.84 2.33 15.16
CA GLU A 410 17.95 2.28 16.61
C GLU A 410 18.53 3.57 17.22
N GLY A 411 19.42 4.26 16.51
CA GLY A 411 20.10 5.43 17.06
C GLY A 411 20.25 6.59 16.10
N ASP A 412 19.31 6.71 15.16
CA ASP A 412 19.23 7.81 14.19
C ASP A 412 20.51 7.97 13.36
N GLY A 413 21.15 6.84 13.07
CA GLY A 413 22.32 6.79 12.20
C GLY A 413 21.93 7.18 10.78
N ILE A 414 22.87 7.80 10.06
CA ILE A 414 22.67 8.21 8.68
C ILE A 414 23.88 7.90 7.83
N ILE A 415 23.64 7.58 6.57
CA ILE A 415 24.65 7.50 5.53
C ILE A 415 24.65 8.83 4.79
N PHE A 416 25.82 9.35 4.45
CA PHE A 416 25.94 10.64 3.78
C PHE A 416 27.14 10.68 2.81
N GLY A 417 27.44 11.87 2.29
CA GLY A 417 28.68 12.13 1.57
C GLY A 417 28.67 11.72 0.10
N PRO A 418 29.86 11.54 -0.51
CA PRO A 418 30.04 11.31 -1.94
C PRO A 418 29.16 10.26 -2.58
N ALA A 419 29.01 9.10 -1.92
CA ALA A 419 28.22 8.00 -2.47
C ALA A 419 26.74 8.34 -2.52
N VAL A 420 26.23 9.08 -1.51
CA VAL A 420 24.81 9.49 -1.44
C VAL A 420 24.52 10.60 -2.43
N THR A 421 25.41 11.59 -2.60
CA THR A 421 25.25 12.61 -3.65
C THR A 421 25.18 11.96 -5.04
N LYS A 422 26.06 10.99 -5.33
CA LYS A 422 26.02 10.23 -6.58
C LYS A 422 24.79 9.34 -6.74
N PHE A 423 24.23 8.83 -5.63
CA PHE A 423 22.98 8.08 -5.63
C PHE A 423 21.81 8.95 -6.12
N PHE A 424 21.64 10.15 -5.55
CA PHE A 424 20.60 11.08 -6.00
C PHE A 424 20.79 11.55 -7.45
N ASP A 425 22.03 11.84 -7.84
CA ASP A 425 22.39 12.24 -9.21
C ASP A 425 22.35 11.09 -10.23
N ARG A 426 22.11 9.84 -9.78
CA ARG A 426 22.16 8.62 -10.61
C ARG A 426 23.50 8.40 -11.33
N SER A 427 24.59 8.98 -10.82
CA SER A 427 25.92 8.86 -11.40
C SER A 427 26.74 7.72 -10.75
N LEU A 428 26.11 6.93 -9.88
CA LEU A 428 26.71 5.88 -9.08
C LEU A 428 27.01 4.57 -9.84
N ARG A 429 28.14 4.53 -10.58
CA ARG A 429 28.57 3.31 -11.29
C ARG A 429 29.20 2.25 -10.38
N ARG A 430 30.21 2.61 -9.58
CA ARG A 430 30.88 1.70 -8.62
C ARG A 430 31.48 2.49 -7.45
N PRO A 431 30.76 2.67 -6.33
CA PRO A 431 31.34 3.36 -5.20
C PRO A 431 32.26 2.41 -4.44
N SER A 432 33.49 2.85 -4.22
CA SER A 432 34.45 2.13 -3.38
C SER A 432 34.32 2.50 -1.90
N THR A 433 33.65 3.61 -1.57
CA THR A 433 33.54 4.13 -0.21
C THR A 433 32.13 4.63 0.08
N ILE A 434 31.65 4.40 1.30
CA ILE A 434 30.42 4.96 1.87
C ILE A 434 30.74 5.62 3.22
N ASP A 435 30.09 6.73 3.53
CA ASP A 435 30.30 7.46 4.78
C ASP A 435 29.07 7.29 5.69
N ILE A 436 29.30 6.82 6.91
CA ILE A 436 28.25 6.55 7.89
C ILE A 436 28.50 7.45 9.10
N CYS A 437 27.51 8.26 9.46
CA CYS A 437 27.52 9.10 10.64
C CYS A 437 26.59 8.52 11.72
N ILE A 438 27.13 8.27 12.90
CA ILE A 438 26.38 7.74 14.04
C ILE A 438 26.65 8.55 15.30
N HIS A 439 25.68 8.55 16.21
CA HIS A 439 25.90 8.98 17.57
C HIS A 439 26.79 7.96 18.31
N GLY A 440 27.67 8.42 19.21
CA GLY A 440 28.57 7.55 19.98
C GLY A 440 27.89 6.40 20.74
N LYS A 441 26.60 6.54 21.05
CA LYS A 441 25.76 5.49 21.69
C LYS A 441 25.65 4.19 20.88
N LEU A 442 25.82 4.25 19.55
CA LEU A 442 25.73 3.09 18.67
C LEU A 442 27.08 2.46 18.35
N LEU A 443 28.16 2.96 18.95
CA LEU A 443 29.52 2.60 18.54
C LEU A 443 29.78 1.09 18.63
N GLU A 444 29.50 0.48 19.77
CA GLU A 444 29.72 -0.96 19.98
C GLU A 444 28.96 -1.80 18.94
N LYS A 445 27.69 -1.44 18.68
CA LYS A 445 26.83 -2.14 17.73
C LYS A 445 27.35 -2.03 16.30
N ILE A 446 27.79 -0.84 15.87
CA ILE A 446 28.30 -0.68 14.50
C ILE A 446 29.63 -1.41 14.33
N LEU A 447 30.50 -1.38 15.33
CA LEU A 447 31.79 -2.08 15.25
C LEU A 447 31.57 -3.59 15.15
N SER A 448 30.68 -4.15 15.97
CA SER A 448 30.30 -5.55 15.89
C SER A 448 29.66 -5.92 14.54
N LEU A 449 28.80 -5.05 13.99
CA LEU A 449 28.21 -5.26 12.67
C LEU A 449 29.29 -5.27 11.58
N LEU A 450 30.19 -4.28 11.57
CA LEU A 450 31.26 -4.16 10.59
C LEU A 450 32.20 -5.38 10.64
N GLU A 451 32.58 -5.83 11.83
CA GLU A 451 33.39 -7.04 12.03
C GLU A 451 32.70 -8.28 11.45
N ARG A 452 31.41 -8.48 11.76
CA ARG A 452 30.59 -9.59 11.21
C ARG A 452 30.44 -9.53 9.69
N GLU A 453 30.43 -8.32 9.11
CA GLU A 453 30.42 -8.09 7.68
C GLU A 453 31.80 -8.29 7.02
N GLY A 454 32.83 -8.61 7.81
CA GLY A 454 34.19 -8.87 7.36
C GLY A 454 35.03 -7.60 7.13
N TYR A 455 34.60 -6.47 7.68
CA TYR A 455 35.38 -5.24 7.63
C TYR A 455 36.46 -5.24 8.70
N THR A 456 37.63 -4.73 8.33
CA THR A 456 38.76 -4.52 9.24
C THR A 456 39.07 -3.04 9.32
N TYR A 457 39.41 -2.56 10.51
CA TYR A 457 39.81 -1.16 10.68
C TYR A 457 41.16 -0.93 9.99
N GLY A 458 41.19 0.02 9.05
CA GLY A 458 42.35 0.33 8.21
C GLY A 458 43.49 1.06 8.94
N GLY A 459 43.26 1.53 10.17
CA GLY A 459 44.27 2.02 11.11
C GLY A 459 45.27 3.04 10.54
N TRP A 460 45.02 4.34 10.74
CA TRP A 460 45.97 5.38 10.32
C TRP A 460 47.24 5.44 11.19
N ASN A 461 47.24 4.81 12.36
CA ASN A 461 48.36 4.81 13.28
C ASN A 461 48.52 3.43 13.93
N LYS A 462 49.62 2.71 13.61
CA LYS A 462 49.94 1.39 14.20
C LYS A 462 50.06 1.40 15.74
N LYS A 463 49.95 2.56 16.39
CA LYS A 463 50.05 2.77 17.84
C LYS A 463 48.73 2.61 18.60
N THR A 464 47.57 2.75 17.96
CA THR A 464 46.28 2.51 18.62
C THR A 464 45.92 1.04 18.53
N ILE A 465 46.25 0.28 19.58
CA ILE A 465 46.06 -1.17 19.66
C ILE A 465 44.56 -1.55 19.64
N ASN A 466 43.66 -0.63 20.03
CA ASN A 466 42.22 -0.87 20.04
C ASN A 466 41.44 0.45 19.76
N LEU A 467 40.75 0.53 18.60
CA LEU A 467 39.94 1.69 18.19
C LEU A 467 38.77 1.93 19.15
N GLU A 468 38.12 0.86 19.59
CA GLU A 468 37.01 0.93 20.54
C GLU A 468 37.47 1.56 21.86
N HIS A 469 38.60 1.10 22.41
CA HIS A 469 39.17 1.69 23.62
C HIS A 469 39.53 3.18 23.44
N TYR A 470 40.10 3.54 22.28
CA TYR A 470 40.40 4.93 21.96
C TYR A 470 39.14 5.80 21.93
N LEU A 471 38.09 5.33 21.25
CA LEU A 471 36.83 6.06 21.13
C LEU A 471 36.10 6.19 22.46
N TRP A 472 36.07 5.11 23.26
CA TRP A 472 35.50 5.15 24.61
C TRP A 472 36.29 6.08 25.53
N SER A 473 37.62 6.09 25.46
CA SER A 473 38.43 7.02 26.25
C SER A 473 38.13 8.48 25.86
N LYS A 474 37.98 8.78 24.56
CA LYS A 474 37.53 10.10 24.09
C LYS A 474 36.13 10.45 24.56
N TYR A 475 35.20 9.50 24.50
CA TYR A 475 33.84 9.69 24.95
C TYR A 475 33.77 9.96 26.46
N ALA A 476 34.49 9.19 27.27
CA ALA A 476 34.56 9.34 28.71
C ALA A 476 35.28 10.63 29.15
N GLN A 477 36.26 11.11 28.38
CA GLN A 477 36.95 12.38 28.63
C GLN A 477 36.16 13.61 28.18
N THR A 478 35.09 13.42 27.38
CA THR A 478 34.27 14.53 26.91
C THR A 478 33.33 14.99 28.04
N PRO A 479 33.33 16.27 28.43
CA PRO A 479 32.45 16.77 29.46
C PRO A 479 30.98 16.49 29.16
N THR A 480 30.19 16.14 30.19
CA THR A 480 28.79 15.77 30.01
C THR A 480 27.93 16.85 29.37
N TYR A 481 28.32 18.14 29.49
CA TYR A 481 27.62 19.24 28.81
C TYR A 481 27.88 19.27 27.30
N ASP A 482 29.04 18.77 26.82
CA ASP A 482 29.36 18.61 25.40
C ASP A 482 28.75 17.31 24.82
N LEU A 483 28.26 16.42 25.68
CA LEU A 483 27.55 15.19 25.33
C LEU A 483 26.02 15.36 25.30
N ARG A 484 25.48 16.48 25.78
CA ARG A 484 24.04 16.73 25.75
C ARG A 484 23.59 17.13 24.34
N SER A 485 22.80 16.28 23.70
CA SER A 485 22.10 16.56 22.44
C SER A 485 20.98 17.61 22.55
N SER A 486 20.84 18.28 23.71
CA SER A 486 19.84 19.34 23.89
C SER A 486 20.16 20.48 22.92
N GLY A 487 19.30 20.65 21.91
CA GLY A 487 19.42 21.61 20.81
C GLY A 487 19.31 23.05 21.22
N GLU A 488 20.18 23.49 22.13
CA GLU A 488 20.19 24.87 22.62
C GLU A 488 21.59 25.49 22.70
N ARG A 489 22.71 24.73 22.82
CA ARG A 489 24.00 25.37 23.22
C ARG A 489 25.30 24.71 22.74
N ASN A 490 25.34 24.08 21.56
CA ASN A 490 26.65 23.87 20.92
C ASN A 490 27.08 25.19 20.28
N HIS A 491 27.72 26.03 21.10
CA HIS A 491 28.21 27.37 20.77
C HIS A 491 29.31 27.37 19.69
N SER A 492 29.90 26.21 19.38
CA SER A 492 30.94 26.08 18.36
C SER A 492 30.75 24.85 17.47
N GLU A 493 31.06 25.01 16.18
CA GLU A 493 31.13 23.96 15.16
C GLU A 493 32.10 22.83 15.54
N SER A 494 33.10 23.10 16.39
CA SER A 494 33.98 22.06 16.97
C SER A 494 33.23 21.00 17.77
N HIS A 495 32.06 21.32 18.34
CA HIS A 495 31.22 20.35 19.06
C HIS A 495 30.37 19.51 18.10
N ARG A 496 30.14 20.02 16.88
CA ARG A 496 29.40 19.35 15.80
C ARG A 496 30.30 18.53 14.88
N SER A 497 31.61 18.77 14.93
CA SER A 497 32.60 17.98 14.19
C SER A 497 32.62 16.52 14.69
N ALA A 498 32.68 15.59 13.74
CA ALA A 498 32.87 14.18 14.03
C ALA A 498 34.30 13.92 14.54
N TRP A 499 34.48 12.86 15.33
CA TRP A 499 35.82 12.40 15.75
C TRP A 499 36.58 11.64 14.65
N GLY A 500 35.89 11.26 13.56
CA GLY A 500 36.41 10.53 12.40
C GLY A 500 36.78 11.43 11.21
N PRO A 501 36.95 10.85 10.00
CA PRO A 501 36.54 9.50 9.62
C PRO A 501 37.45 8.39 10.16
N TYR A 502 36.86 7.27 10.55
CA TYR A 502 37.55 6.00 10.80
C TYR A 502 37.31 5.07 9.60
N GLU A 503 38.37 4.77 8.84
CA GLU A 503 38.27 3.95 7.64
C GLU A 503 38.27 2.46 7.97
N PHE A 504 37.26 1.74 7.46
CA PHE A 504 37.13 0.31 7.51
C PHE A 504 37.20 -0.25 6.10
N THR A 505 37.98 -1.31 5.90
CA THR A 505 38.20 -1.91 4.58
C THR A 505 37.81 -3.39 4.60
N ARG A 506 37.14 -3.82 3.52
CA ARG A 506 36.85 -5.22 3.24
C ARG A 506 37.35 -5.54 1.85
N SER A 507 38.31 -6.46 1.76
CA SER A 507 38.84 -6.95 0.50
C SER A 507 38.05 -8.18 0.06
N THR A 508 37.35 -8.11 -1.06
CA THR A 508 36.83 -9.29 -1.76
C THR A 508 37.77 -9.66 -2.91
N LYS A 509 37.59 -10.83 -3.53
CA LYS A 509 38.45 -11.28 -4.64
C LYS A 509 38.51 -10.28 -5.81
N ASP A 510 37.43 -9.53 -6.02
CA ASP A 510 37.29 -8.67 -7.20
C ASP A 510 37.35 -7.17 -6.86
N GLU A 511 37.00 -6.74 -5.63
CA GLU A 511 36.90 -5.31 -5.29
C GLU A 511 37.22 -5.01 -3.81
N SER A 512 37.79 -3.83 -3.53
CA SER A 512 37.93 -3.30 -2.17
C SER A 512 36.76 -2.37 -1.86
N ARG A 513 36.04 -2.67 -0.78
CA ARG A 513 34.93 -1.86 -0.26
C ARG A 513 35.37 -1.17 1.02
N ARG A 514 35.01 0.10 1.16
CA ARG A 514 35.42 0.95 2.28
C ARG A 514 34.22 1.60 2.95
N ILE A 515 34.26 1.68 4.27
CA ILE A 515 33.28 2.38 5.09
C ILE A 515 34.05 3.41 5.94
N ASN A 516 33.69 4.68 5.80
CA ASN A 516 34.19 5.75 6.64
C ASN A 516 33.19 5.99 7.77
N LEU A 517 33.57 5.65 8.98
CA LEU A 517 32.73 5.84 10.17
C LEU A 517 33.00 7.21 10.80
N HIS A 518 31.96 8.02 10.92
CA HIS A 518 31.95 9.31 11.60
C HIS A 518 31.19 9.18 12.90
N VAL A 519 31.88 9.38 14.02
CA VAL A 519 31.27 9.34 15.34
C VAL A 519 31.04 10.76 15.81
N VAL A 520 29.78 11.10 16.06
CA VAL A 520 29.36 12.43 16.53
C VAL A 520 28.81 12.38 17.95
N ARG A 521 28.88 13.53 18.62
CA ARG A 521 28.32 13.77 19.97
C ARG A 521 26.92 14.39 19.95
N CYS A 522 26.52 14.90 18.80
CA CYS A 522 25.20 15.44 18.55
C CYS A 522 24.40 14.45 17.70
N ASP A 523 23.12 14.75 17.48
CA ASP A 523 22.35 13.97 16.53
C ASP A 523 22.98 14.06 15.11
N PRO A 524 23.13 12.93 14.39
CA PRO A 524 23.85 12.88 13.12
C PRO A 524 23.39 13.90 12.07
N TYR A 525 22.10 14.21 12.00
CA TYR A 525 21.60 15.20 11.03
C TYR A 525 22.18 16.61 11.26
N ARG A 526 22.51 17.00 12.51
CA ARG A 526 23.11 18.31 12.80
C ARG A 526 24.51 18.43 12.23
N HIS A 527 25.26 17.33 12.24
CA HIS A 527 26.56 17.27 11.58
C HIS A 527 26.42 17.53 10.07
N ILE A 528 25.41 16.95 9.43
CA ILE A 528 25.15 17.16 8.00
C ILE A 528 24.73 18.60 7.71
N LEU A 529 23.89 19.20 8.55
CA LEU A 529 23.49 20.61 8.39
C LEU A 529 24.68 21.58 8.54
N SER A 530 25.76 21.18 9.21
CA SER A 530 27.01 21.95 9.32
C SER A 530 27.96 21.79 8.14
N MET A 531 27.62 20.98 7.13
CA MET A 531 28.48 20.82 5.95
C MET A 531 28.63 22.13 5.17
N HIS A 532 29.79 22.31 4.54
CA HIS A 532 30.15 23.54 3.83
C HIS A 532 29.22 23.88 2.65
N SER A 533 28.53 22.90 2.07
CA SER A 533 27.73 23.11 0.86
C SER A 533 26.42 22.33 0.86
N THR A 534 25.36 22.95 0.34
CA THR A 534 24.01 22.33 0.28
C THR A 534 23.98 21.02 -0.53
N GLY A 535 24.81 20.88 -1.55
CA GLY A 535 24.93 19.67 -2.37
C GLY A 535 25.59 18.49 -1.66
N LEU A 536 26.13 18.70 -0.46
CA LEU A 536 26.59 17.63 0.45
C LEU A 536 25.53 17.24 1.48
N MET A 537 24.41 17.96 1.56
CA MET A 537 23.35 17.75 2.53
C MET A 537 22.31 16.74 2.04
N ASN A 538 22.81 15.58 1.59
CA ASN A 538 22.02 14.43 1.19
C ASN A 538 22.30 13.28 2.16
N ILE A 539 21.23 12.64 2.63
CA ILE A 539 21.32 11.59 3.65
C ILE A 539 20.51 10.36 3.24
N ILE A 540 20.89 9.20 3.75
CA ILE A 540 20.08 8.00 3.75
C ILE A 540 19.96 7.53 5.20
N GLY A 541 18.76 7.59 5.74
CA GLY A 541 18.42 7.02 7.04
C GLY A 541 17.85 5.61 6.89
N TRP A 542 17.29 5.08 7.97
CA TRP A 542 16.76 3.71 8.01
C TRP A 542 15.53 3.46 7.11
N ASN A 543 14.68 4.47 6.91
CA ASN A 543 13.44 4.33 6.13
C ASN A 543 13.40 5.14 4.84
N ARG A 544 14.37 6.02 4.59
CA ARG A 544 14.37 6.90 3.41
C ARG A 544 15.72 7.51 3.11
N ALA A 545 15.94 7.78 1.83
CA ALA A 545 16.91 8.76 1.36
C ALA A 545 16.26 10.14 1.28
N ILE A 546 16.97 11.17 1.73
CA ILE A 546 16.52 12.57 1.72
C ILE A 546 17.60 13.46 1.12
N SER A 547 17.24 14.25 0.12
CA SER A 547 17.99 15.45 -0.26
C SER A 547 17.28 16.68 0.30
N LEU A 548 18.00 17.52 1.05
CA LEU A 548 17.42 18.72 1.67
C LEU A 548 17.29 19.90 0.69
N PHE A 549 18.13 19.90 -0.35
CA PHE A 549 18.21 20.95 -1.37
C PHE A 549 18.20 20.38 -2.79
N PRO A 550 17.19 19.56 -3.15
CA PRO A 550 17.16 18.86 -4.43
C PRO A 550 16.97 19.80 -5.60
N SER A 551 16.17 20.87 -5.41
CA SER A 551 15.88 21.82 -6.48
C SER A 551 17.14 22.57 -6.83
N SER A 552 17.84 23.10 -5.84
CA SER A 552 19.11 23.79 -6.04
C SER A 552 20.13 22.84 -6.68
N THR A 553 20.35 21.66 -6.08
CA THR A 553 21.48 20.77 -6.41
C THR A 553 21.27 19.99 -7.70
N PHE A 554 20.14 19.31 -7.87
CA PHE A 554 19.92 18.34 -8.94
C PHE A 554 19.10 18.87 -10.11
N ILE A 555 18.28 19.90 -9.90
CA ILE A 555 17.50 20.55 -10.96
C ILE A 555 18.26 21.75 -11.51
N TYR A 556 18.54 22.76 -10.68
CA TYR A 556 19.21 23.98 -11.13
C TYR A 556 20.73 23.88 -11.21
N ARG A 557 21.30 22.71 -10.85
CA ARG A 557 22.75 22.43 -10.86
C ARG A 557 23.53 23.52 -10.12
N ARG A 558 23.09 23.85 -8.90
CA ARG A 558 23.68 24.85 -8.00
C ARG A 558 23.86 24.30 -6.60
N SER A 559 24.98 24.63 -5.99
CA SER A 559 25.23 24.32 -4.58
C SER A 559 25.67 25.58 -3.86
N PHE A 560 24.99 25.93 -2.78
CA PHE A 560 25.30 27.15 -2.04
C PHE A 560 26.29 26.85 -0.92
N ILE A 561 27.25 27.75 -0.71
CA ILE A 561 28.15 27.70 0.44
C ILE A 561 27.38 28.13 1.70
N SER A 562 27.45 27.30 2.73
CA SER A 562 26.70 27.42 3.99
C SER A 562 27.60 27.32 5.24
N ALA A 563 28.67 28.11 5.31
CA ALA A 563 29.54 28.11 6.47
C ALA A 563 28.83 28.72 7.71
N GLN A 564 29.00 28.10 8.88
CA GLN A 564 28.33 28.51 10.12
C GLN A 564 29.28 29.28 11.06
N ASP A 565 30.50 28.79 11.33
CA ASP A 565 31.45 29.40 12.29
C ASP A 565 32.82 29.83 11.71
N ALA A 566 33.52 30.69 12.46
CA ALA A 566 34.77 31.36 12.06
C ALA A 566 35.92 30.42 12.34
N ILE A 567 35.85 29.27 11.69
CA ILE A 567 36.90 28.30 11.78
C ILE A 567 38.09 28.81 10.95
N PRO A 568 39.30 28.83 11.51
CA PRO A 568 40.50 29.16 10.75
C PRO A 568 40.57 28.30 9.47
N ALA A 569 40.88 28.94 8.34
CA ALA A 569 40.92 28.37 6.98
C ALA A 569 41.59 26.98 6.82
N LYS A 570 42.39 26.53 7.81
CA LYS A 570 43.00 25.19 7.85
C LYS A 570 42.00 24.02 7.97
N GLN A 571 40.79 24.23 8.50
CA GLN A 571 39.76 23.17 8.58
C GLN A 571 38.81 23.17 7.36
N HIS A 572 38.82 24.22 6.53
CA HIS A 572 38.05 24.30 5.29
C HIS A 572 38.62 23.44 4.15
N HIS A 573 39.82 22.88 4.30
CA HIS A 573 40.36 21.83 3.42
C HIS A 573 39.90 20.44 3.86
N SER A 574 38.61 20.26 4.15
CA SER A 574 38.09 18.90 4.35
C SER A 574 38.13 18.17 3.01
N ASP A 575 38.48 16.88 3.04
CA ASP A 575 38.50 16.02 1.84
C ASP A 575 37.15 16.06 1.11
N TYR A 576 36.04 16.27 1.85
CA TYR A 576 34.70 16.46 1.27
C TYR A 576 34.56 17.72 0.44
N LYS A 577 35.14 18.85 0.86
CA LYS A 577 35.10 20.08 0.06
C LYS A 577 35.85 19.88 -1.24
N LEU A 578 37.09 19.39 -1.18
CA LEU A 578 37.91 19.15 -2.37
C LEU A 578 37.24 18.15 -3.31
N TRP A 579 36.71 17.05 -2.76
CA TRP A 579 35.94 16.08 -3.53
C TRP A 579 34.72 16.71 -4.20
N PHE A 580 33.92 17.48 -3.45
CA PHE A 580 32.69 18.05 -3.97
C PHE A 580 32.96 19.13 -5.01
N ASP A 581 33.98 19.97 -4.82
CA ASP A 581 34.39 20.96 -5.81
C ASP A 581 34.76 20.29 -7.14
N ASN A 582 35.54 19.20 -7.09
CA ASN A 582 35.89 18.40 -8.27
C ASN A 582 34.67 17.72 -8.91
N TYR A 583 33.80 17.13 -8.09
CA TYR A 583 32.58 16.50 -8.57
C TYR A 583 31.64 17.53 -9.22
N ALA A 584 31.43 18.67 -8.56
CA ALA A 584 30.59 19.76 -9.03
C ALA A 584 31.10 20.29 -10.37
N ALA A 585 32.40 20.52 -10.52
CA ALA A 585 33.00 20.88 -11.79
C ALA A 585 32.73 19.82 -12.90
N SER A 586 32.88 18.53 -12.60
CA SER A 586 32.64 17.45 -13.56
C SER A 586 31.17 17.22 -13.91
N SER A 587 30.26 17.53 -12.98
CA SER A 587 28.81 17.33 -13.11
C SER A 587 28.06 18.61 -13.50
N GLY A 588 28.78 19.69 -13.80
CA GLY A 588 28.18 20.97 -14.19
C GLY A 588 27.41 21.67 -13.05
N ILE A 589 27.73 21.39 -11.79
CA ILE A 589 27.13 22.05 -10.63
C ILE A 589 27.93 23.32 -10.30
N SER A 590 27.27 24.47 -10.34
CA SER A 590 27.84 25.75 -9.97
C SER A 590 27.85 25.93 -8.44
N ILE A 591 29.04 26.13 -7.85
CA ILE A 591 29.18 26.43 -6.44
C ILE A 591 29.05 27.93 -6.23
N VAL A 592 28.04 28.35 -5.47
CA VAL A 592 27.69 29.74 -5.22
C VAL A 592 28.15 30.14 -3.82
N GLY A 593 29.23 30.92 -3.76
CA GLY A 593 29.69 31.61 -2.54
C GLY A 593 28.97 32.93 -2.30
N LEU A 594 29.57 33.83 -1.52
CA LEU A 594 28.98 35.16 -1.32
C LEU A 594 28.79 35.89 -2.66
N THR A 595 27.57 36.35 -2.89
CA THR A 595 27.22 37.26 -3.98
C THR A 595 25.92 37.99 -3.62
N HIS A 596 25.76 39.20 -4.13
CA HIS A 596 24.51 39.97 -4.02
C HIS A 596 23.46 39.57 -5.07
N LYS A 597 23.79 38.62 -5.96
CA LYS A 597 22.83 38.12 -6.94
C LYS A 597 21.75 37.30 -6.24
N LEU A 598 20.48 37.61 -6.54
CA LEU A 598 19.37 36.76 -6.15
C LEU A 598 19.28 35.56 -7.09
N PHE A 599 19.16 34.38 -6.50
CA PHE A 599 18.91 33.14 -7.23
C PHE A 599 17.46 32.73 -7.01
N ASP A 600 16.68 32.78 -8.09
CA ASP A 600 15.34 32.19 -8.10
C ASP A 600 15.41 30.72 -7.71
N HIS A 601 14.43 30.30 -6.92
CA HIS A 601 14.31 28.93 -6.39
C HIS A 601 15.38 28.50 -5.39
N ALA A 602 16.16 29.43 -4.82
CA ALA A 602 16.95 29.13 -3.63
C ALA A 602 16.02 28.75 -2.47
N GLU A 603 16.24 27.57 -1.89
CA GLU A 603 15.31 26.97 -0.92
C GLU A 603 15.52 27.55 0.49
N THR A 604 15.12 28.82 0.64
CA THR A 604 15.23 29.64 1.86
C THR A 604 13.98 29.55 2.75
N GLY A 605 14.07 30.07 3.98
CA GLY A 605 12.98 30.15 4.94
C GLY A 605 13.04 29.09 6.04
N GLN A 606 11.93 28.94 6.78
CA GLN A 606 11.79 27.89 7.78
C GLN A 606 11.53 26.56 7.06
N ARG A 607 12.34 25.56 7.38
CA ARG A 607 12.38 24.24 6.76
C ARG A 607 12.30 23.16 7.84
N PHE A 608 11.99 21.94 7.45
CA PHE A 608 12.18 20.77 8.31
C PHE A 608 12.54 19.55 7.49
N ILE A 609 13.22 18.59 8.10
CA ILE A 609 13.59 17.34 7.41
C ILE A 609 12.31 16.61 6.98
N GLY A 610 12.10 16.52 5.67
CA GLY A 610 10.92 15.89 5.07
C GLY A 610 9.80 16.84 4.65
N ASP A 611 10.06 18.16 4.63
CA ASP A 611 9.12 19.13 4.05
C ASP A 611 8.94 18.97 2.52
N GLN A 612 8.00 19.72 1.96
CA GLN A 612 7.68 19.69 0.53
C GLN A 612 8.83 20.11 -0.41
N TYR A 613 9.88 20.71 0.13
CA TYR A 613 11.06 21.13 -0.61
C TYR A 613 12.16 20.06 -0.58
N CYS A 614 12.04 19.05 0.30
CA CYS A 614 12.92 17.89 0.31
C CYS A 614 12.55 16.92 -0.82
N TRP A 615 13.54 16.19 -1.34
CA TRP A 615 13.29 15.02 -2.18
C TRP A 615 13.48 13.77 -1.34
N ILE A 616 12.38 13.06 -1.12
CA ILE A 616 12.31 11.87 -0.27
C ILE A 616 12.13 10.64 -1.15
N ILE A 617 12.99 9.64 -0.96
CA ILE A 617 12.89 8.34 -1.60
C ILE A 617 12.79 7.28 -0.50
N PRO A 618 11.67 6.55 -0.41
CA PRO A 618 11.49 5.55 0.64
C PRO A 618 12.37 4.32 0.47
N CYS A 619 12.71 3.65 1.58
CA CYS A 619 13.49 2.40 1.57
C CYS A 619 12.62 1.15 1.41
N THR A 620 11.35 1.18 1.84
CA THR A 620 10.47 -0.01 1.83
C THR A 620 9.30 0.12 0.84
N SER A 621 8.50 -0.94 0.74
CA SER A 621 7.38 -1.00 -0.19
C SER A 621 6.34 0.10 0.07
N GLU A 622 5.65 0.53 -0.98
CA GLU A 622 4.73 1.68 -0.96
C GLU A 622 3.58 1.56 0.06
N LYS A 623 3.13 0.32 0.36
CA LYS A 623 2.07 0.07 1.34
C LYS A 623 2.51 0.48 2.75
N GLU A 624 3.75 0.20 3.12
CA GLU A 624 4.34 0.65 4.38
C GLU A 624 4.61 2.16 4.34
N CYS A 625 5.02 2.69 3.18
CA CYS A 625 5.28 4.12 3.00
C CYS A 625 4.04 4.99 3.22
N GLN A 626 2.88 4.58 2.72
CA GLN A 626 1.65 5.36 2.91
C GLN A 626 1.23 5.41 4.39
N ALA A 627 1.39 4.30 5.11
CA ALA A 627 1.14 4.25 6.55
C ALA A 627 2.14 5.12 7.34
N VAL A 628 3.41 5.08 6.95
CA VAL A 628 4.51 5.86 7.56
C VAL A 628 4.35 7.36 7.25
N GLN A 629 3.98 7.73 6.03
CA GLN A 629 3.82 9.13 5.60
C GLN A 629 2.62 9.81 6.26
N ARG A 630 1.50 9.10 6.47
CA ARG A 630 0.37 9.61 7.26
C ARG A 630 0.77 9.87 8.72
N LYS A 631 1.59 9.01 9.33
CA LYS A 631 2.12 9.22 10.69
C LYS A 631 3.12 10.38 10.76
N LEU A 632 3.96 10.55 9.73
CA LEU A 632 5.00 11.57 9.67
C LEU A 632 4.49 12.98 9.38
N ASN A 633 3.43 13.13 8.60
CA ASN A 633 2.80 14.44 8.41
C ASN A 633 2.32 15.05 9.75
N ASN A 634 2.17 14.23 10.80
CA ASN A 634 1.79 14.67 12.15
C ASN A 634 2.99 14.86 13.09
N LEU A 635 4.16 14.29 12.77
CA LEU A 635 5.38 14.43 13.56
C LEU A 635 6.27 15.46 12.86
N GLY A 636 6.10 16.73 13.21
CA GLY A 636 6.96 17.81 12.71
C GLY A 636 8.43 17.39 12.80
N GLY A 637 9.05 17.16 11.64
CA GLY A 637 10.45 16.76 11.57
C GLY A 637 11.35 17.84 12.17
N LEU A 638 12.63 17.50 12.36
CA LEU A 638 13.62 18.45 12.86
C LEU A 638 13.65 19.70 11.99
N SER A 639 13.26 20.82 12.60
CA SER A 639 13.16 22.10 11.92
C SER A 639 14.50 22.84 11.92
N PHE A 640 14.79 23.50 10.82
CA PHE A 640 15.93 24.39 10.65
C PHE A 640 15.48 25.62 9.85
N GLU A 641 16.31 26.65 9.82
CA GLU A 641 16.05 27.86 9.05
C GLU A 641 17.22 28.10 8.09
N VAL A 642 16.86 28.47 6.86
CA VAL A 642 17.78 28.76 5.78
C VAL A 642 17.65 30.24 5.44
N LEU A 643 18.65 31.02 5.82
CA LEU A 643 18.71 32.45 5.56
C LEU A 643 19.67 32.73 4.41
N ASP A 644 19.30 33.63 3.50
CA ASP A 644 20.24 34.12 2.49
C ASP A 644 21.01 35.34 3.01
N TRP A 645 21.90 35.86 2.16
CA TRP A 645 22.75 37.01 2.48
C TRP A 645 21.99 38.29 2.86
N ARG A 646 20.73 38.45 2.43
CA ARG A 646 19.93 39.64 2.77
C ARG A 646 19.53 39.67 4.24
N SER A 647 19.59 38.51 4.90
CA SER A 647 19.40 38.46 6.34
C SER A 647 20.50 39.21 7.09
N GLY A 648 21.64 39.56 6.49
CA GLY A 648 22.77 40.15 7.23
C GLY A 648 23.43 39.20 8.23
N THR A 649 22.94 37.96 8.34
CA THR A 649 23.48 36.96 9.25
C THR A 649 24.51 36.04 8.58
N THR A 650 24.59 36.04 7.25
CA THR A 650 25.56 35.19 6.53
C THR A 650 26.98 35.74 6.65
N ARG A 651 27.96 34.88 6.40
CA ARG A 651 29.37 35.24 6.39
C ARG A 651 29.79 35.87 5.08
N ALA A 652 30.97 36.50 5.08
CA ALA A 652 31.56 37.13 3.90
C ALA A 652 31.86 36.12 2.76
N GLU A 653 31.88 34.83 3.05
CA GLU A 653 32.16 33.75 2.10
C GLU A 653 30.92 32.90 1.77
N SER A 654 29.80 33.07 2.49
CA SER A 654 28.63 32.19 2.40
C SER A 654 27.40 32.88 1.83
N TYR A 655 26.70 32.19 0.94
CA TYR A 655 25.42 32.65 0.42
C TYR A 655 24.26 32.32 1.36
N LEU A 656 24.30 31.14 1.98
CA LEU A 656 23.30 30.68 2.93
C LEU A 656 23.86 30.61 4.34
N ARG A 657 23.00 30.84 5.32
CA ARG A 657 23.20 30.43 6.71
C ARG A 657 22.11 29.43 7.05
N ILE A 658 22.52 28.25 7.49
CA ILE A 658 21.61 27.21 7.96
C ILE A 658 21.75 27.13 9.46
N GLY A 659 20.65 27.22 10.19
CA GLY A 659 20.68 27.27 11.64
C GLY A 659 19.37 26.84 12.28
N GLU A 660 19.33 26.93 13.60
CA GLU A 660 18.10 26.68 14.35
C GLU A 660 17.05 27.77 14.03
N PRO A 661 15.76 27.40 13.93
CA PRO A 661 14.72 28.36 13.59
C PRO A 661 14.63 29.49 14.61
N ARG A 662 14.34 30.71 14.11
CA ARG A 662 14.00 31.90 14.90
C ARG A 662 15.15 32.52 15.69
N ILE A 663 16.23 31.81 16.01
CA ILE A 663 17.37 32.36 16.77
C ILE A 663 17.99 33.56 16.04
N TRP A 664 18.22 33.43 14.75
CA TRP A 664 18.95 34.42 13.96
C TRP A 664 18.12 35.66 13.59
N ARG A 665 16.78 35.55 13.60
CA ARG A 665 15.90 36.70 13.34
C ARG A 665 15.95 37.74 14.47
N PHE A 666 16.14 37.30 15.72
CA PHE A 666 16.18 38.21 16.87
C PHE A 666 17.50 38.98 16.99
N LEU A 667 18.62 38.40 16.53
CA LEU A 667 19.93 39.06 16.62
C LEU A 667 20.03 40.32 15.75
N ASN A 668 19.36 40.35 14.58
CA ASN A 668 19.32 41.54 13.74
C ASN A 668 18.50 42.69 14.34
N ILE A 669 17.41 42.37 15.03
CA ILE A 669 16.57 43.38 15.69
C ILE A 669 17.37 44.07 16.82
N LEU A 670 18.28 43.34 17.46
CA LEU A 670 19.15 43.88 18.51
C LEU A 670 20.32 44.69 17.94
N SER A 671 20.87 44.32 16.78
CA SER A 671 21.94 45.10 16.14
C SER A 671 21.45 46.43 15.54
N ASP A 672 20.23 46.48 14.99
CA ASP A 672 19.67 47.71 14.42
C ASP A 672 19.21 48.72 15.49
N ASN A 673 18.89 48.27 16.71
CA ASN A 673 18.50 49.16 17.81
C ASN A 673 19.69 49.70 18.63
N GLY A 674 20.92 49.27 18.35
CA GLY A 674 22.11 49.59 19.16
C GLY A 674 22.99 50.74 18.66
N THR A 675 22.77 51.27 17.45
CA THR A 675 23.62 52.32 16.84
C THR A 675 23.01 53.72 16.88
N GLY A 676 21.90 53.89 17.62
CA GLY A 676 21.13 55.12 17.67
C GLY A 676 21.38 56.07 18.85
N VAL A 677 22.49 56.01 19.59
CA VAL A 677 22.84 57.06 20.58
C VAL A 677 24.35 57.14 20.81
N ALA A 678 25.01 58.12 20.18
CA ALA A 678 26.09 58.95 20.73
C ALA A 678 26.88 59.64 19.60
N ASP A 679 26.24 60.60 18.92
CA ASP A 679 26.96 61.70 18.27
C ASP A 679 26.16 62.97 18.52
N GLY A 680 26.60 63.75 19.49
CA GLY A 680 25.90 64.95 19.98
C GLY A 680 26.54 65.55 21.22
N ALA A 681 27.85 65.84 21.18
CA ALA A 681 28.52 66.82 22.04
C ALA A 681 29.84 67.29 21.38
N ASN A 682 29.70 68.15 20.36
CA ASN A 682 30.45 69.41 20.20
C ASN A 682 29.74 70.29 19.16
#